data_AF-A0A7J7IBY3-F1
#
_entry.id   AF-A0A7J7IBY3-F1
#
_cell.length_a   1.000
_cell.length_b   1.000
_cell.length_c   1.000
_cell.angle_alpha   90.00
_cell.angle_beta   90.00
_cell.angle_gamma   90.00
#
_symmetry.space_group_name_H-M   'P 1'
#
loop_
_entity.id
_entity.type
_entity.pdbx_description
1 polymer ?
#
loop_
_entity_poly.entity_id
_entity_poly.type
_entity_poly.pdbx_seq_one_letter_code
_entity_poly.pdbx_strand_id
1 'polypeptide(L)'
;MQSRHSPNALPSSIPHNRAVSVGTNSAESSHPQLQESALESEHVSATQRDDRDVTRGSEYRTRRNETDAVPKARVVALEAELEQTRAEYASYRESVQRTLAIILPEKPFVTAFEALRRGYTTVRDTQIVRDMCQRVNGAQWGTIFEYFYRAVLEYRAARPDSLLHRDAALASDWYREPWYCFYPQYMGVTSDDPLAKLTSFRDLIDMLPYWEALGFRNLSILPHYDSAWADGGYDVRAYSPHPELGGSQAFQEFVEEATKRGFRLMTEAIFGHTGTDHEWFQRALRGEPRFLGYYLRRDGREKIAEFERDGEVFCRYRDPDGTITERVCLFPDIDRTHGLWAQVQKDERGAAPEKSSAQQVVQFYRTFLPFQADLDLQNPDVLGEFFGLLGEELNQGILGKRIDAVAHWIKRPGTSADGLPETHTLLALFKSFIHHISPRSVLMPEAVRPNHIAAHYAGIGTELCGSARSSEGDLLLSFEMQAALREMLWFCRTAPYWRAVLQLPKLPPGADWCVPLAHHDDIYLGFLERSVRQDAAILIRKCGGMVFRGGISAACREYDLLARDPRRLALAFFTLVLGPGTPFVYSGSEIGANNAFDFAHIQMKRRYERLRACGFMVAEGACLDPRDLQRGPLPRSLLFRALEESELVKRGASTGVEYGLAILRRLNALRSSHPSLHSGCMQPVDTGRAEILAFIRHDAARDRPLLCIANLSDYELDMVTPTWQLGAYFGANTATDLPCRDLLVDPRGQPAHSSDGATPAPDERFRLQGTGYVLRLQPLAIHLLEQIESGHCNGRDSIPQAA
;
A
#
# COMPACT_ATOMS: atom_id res chain seq x y z
N MET A 1 -45.34 -27.85 1.76
CA MET A 1 -46.74 -28.12 2.16
C MET A 1 -47.64 -26.98 1.67
N GLN A 2 -48.97 -27.16 1.76
CA GLN A 2 -50.05 -26.18 1.57
C GLN A 2 -49.88 -24.92 2.47
N SER A 3 -50.54 -23.75 2.27
CA SER A 3 -51.36 -23.16 1.17
C SER A 3 -51.78 -21.70 1.52
N ARG A 4 -52.56 -21.04 0.63
CA ARG A 4 -53.31 -19.74 0.76
C ARG A 4 -52.48 -18.49 0.38
N HIS A 5 -52.92 -17.52 -0.44
CA HIS A 5 -54.22 -16.78 -0.60
C HIS A 5 -54.46 -15.74 0.52
N SER A 6 -54.90 -14.49 0.28
CA SER A 6 -55.61 -13.89 -0.87
C SER A 6 -55.30 -12.37 -1.11
N PRO A 7 -55.86 -11.68 -2.14
CA PRO A 7 -55.34 -10.41 -2.69
C PRO A 7 -56.29 -9.17 -2.61
N ASN A 8 -55.98 -8.13 -3.43
CA ASN A 8 -56.71 -6.87 -3.77
C ASN A 8 -56.41 -5.65 -2.85
N ALA A 9 -56.50 -4.38 -3.30
CA ALA A 9 -57.07 -3.83 -4.55
C ALA A 9 -56.34 -2.58 -5.12
N LEU A 10 -56.63 -2.26 -6.39
CA LEU A 10 -56.45 -0.95 -7.10
C LEU A 10 -57.83 -0.21 -7.12
N PRO A 11 -58.08 0.96 -7.80
CA PRO A 11 -57.24 1.83 -8.66
C PRO A 11 -57.40 3.37 -8.40
N SER A 12 -57.03 4.21 -9.39
CA SER A 12 -57.52 5.60 -9.70
C SER A 12 -57.02 6.79 -8.85
N SER A 13 -56.90 8.04 -9.36
CA SER A 13 -56.83 8.55 -10.76
C SER A 13 -56.31 10.02 -10.86
N ILE A 14 -55.76 10.35 -12.04
CA ILE A 14 -55.33 11.66 -12.61
C ILE A 14 -56.60 12.50 -13.04
N PRO A 15 -56.64 13.83 -13.40
CA PRO A 15 -55.63 14.93 -13.54
C PRO A 15 -55.99 16.35 -12.95
N HIS A 16 -55.11 17.35 -13.20
CA HIS A 16 -55.38 18.67 -13.87
C HIS A 16 -55.05 20.06 -13.21
N ASN A 17 -54.18 20.81 -13.92
CA ASN A 17 -54.26 22.23 -14.36
C ASN A 17 -54.21 23.47 -13.41
N ARG A 18 -53.14 24.26 -13.60
CA ARG A 18 -53.07 25.70 -14.00
C ARG A 18 -54.08 26.74 -13.42
N ALA A 19 -53.55 27.75 -12.71
CA ALA A 19 -53.60 29.22 -13.01
C ALA A 19 -52.71 29.95 -11.95
N VAL A 20 -51.96 31.06 -12.13
CA VAL A 20 -52.19 32.37 -12.82
C VAL A 20 -53.30 33.16 -12.10
N SER A 21 -53.14 34.37 -11.53
CA SER A 21 -52.43 35.59 -11.99
C SER A 21 -52.08 36.56 -10.81
N VAL A 22 -50.93 37.28 -10.77
CA VAL A 22 -50.67 38.68 -11.24
C VAL A 22 -50.93 39.84 -10.25
N GLY A 23 -49.95 40.77 -10.15
CA GLY A 23 -50.14 42.19 -9.80
C GLY A 23 -49.05 42.80 -8.88
N THR A 24 -48.46 43.99 -9.10
CA THR A 24 -48.39 44.85 -10.32
C THR A 24 -47.31 45.96 -10.15
N ASN A 25 -46.62 46.33 -11.24
CA ASN A 25 -45.97 47.62 -11.63
C ASN A 25 -45.37 48.58 -10.56
N SER A 26 -44.20 49.21 -10.75
CA SER A 26 -43.82 50.14 -11.85
C SER A 26 -42.28 50.35 -11.91
N ALA A 27 -41.62 50.37 -13.09
CA ALA A 27 -41.21 51.54 -13.91
C ALA A 27 -40.02 52.37 -13.33
N GLU A 28 -39.07 52.98 -14.09
CA GLU A 28 -39.03 53.33 -15.53
C GLU A 28 -37.59 53.68 -16.04
N SER A 29 -37.26 53.46 -17.34
CA SER A 29 -36.15 54.08 -18.13
C SER A 29 -34.66 53.77 -17.74
N SER A 30 -33.59 53.94 -18.54
CA SER A 30 -33.35 54.12 -20.02
C SER A 30 -31.86 53.81 -20.42
N HIS A 31 -31.54 53.81 -21.73
CA HIS A 31 -30.25 53.50 -22.42
C HIS A 31 -29.83 54.69 -23.35
N PRO A 32 -28.69 54.75 -24.11
CA PRO A 32 -27.37 54.04 -24.12
C PRO A 32 -26.12 54.98 -24.39
N GLN A 33 -24.96 54.44 -24.86
CA GLN A 33 -23.83 55.11 -25.63
C GLN A 33 -22.83 56.04 -24.87
N LEU A 34 -21.59 56.38 -25.32
CA LEU A 34 -20.52 55.80 -26.20
C LEU A 34 -19.16 56.58 -26.05
N GLN A 35 -18.02 56.03 -26.50
CA GLN A 35 -16.71 56.70 -26.84
C GLN A 35 -15.92 57.39 -25.66
N GLU A 36 -14.60 57.69 -25.63
CA GLU A 36 -13.34 57.42 -26.41
C GLU A 36 -12.11 57.88 -25.55
N SER A 37 -10.79 57.88 -25.88
CA SER A 37 -9.89 57.34 -26.96
C SER A 37 -8.38 57.44 -26.52
N ALA A 38 -7.44 56.93 -27.35
CA ALA A 38 -5.96 57.15 -27.37
C ALA A 38 -5.11 56.63 -26.16
N LEU A 39 -3.84 56.19 -26.23
CA LEU A 39 -2.69 56.09 -27.17
C LEU A 39 -1.45 56.89 -26.71
N GLU A 40 -0.25 56.26 -26.83
CA GLU A 40 1.11 56.87 -26.81
C GLU A 40 1.60 57.53 -25.49
N SER A 41 2.90 57.79 -25.21
CA SER A 41 4.19 57.14 -25.60
C SER A 41 5.35 57.70 -24.71
N GLU A 42 6.62 57.35 -25.04
CA GLU A 42 7.90 58.04 -24.72
C GLU A 42 8.42 58.26 -23.27
N HIS A 43 9.35 57.38 -22.86
CA HIS A 43 10.79 57.65 -22.60
C HIS A 43 11.37 59.07 -22.21
N VAL A 44 12.24 59.03 -21.17
CA VAL A 44 13.65 59.56 -21.12
C VAL A 44 14.01 60.96 -20.52
N SER A 45 14.81 60.90 -19.44
CA SER A 45 15.95 61.77 -19.01
C SER A 45 15.82 63.00 -18.09
N ALA A 46 16.82 63.13 -17.19
CA ALA A 46 17.43 64.32 -16.55
C ALA A 46 16.55 65.23 -15.65
N THR A 47 17.03 65.97 -14.64
CA THR A 47 18.37 66.41 -14.12
C THR A 47 18.37 66.27 -12.57
N GLN A 48 19.46 66.04 -11.81
CA GLN A 48 20.76 66.73 -11.56
C GLN A 48 20.67 67.99 -10.66
N ARG A 49 21.57 68.08 -9.65
CA ARG A 49 21.94 69.25 -8.78
C ARG A 49 21.05 69.52 -7.54
N ASP A 50 21.56 70.08 -6.42
CA ASP A 50 22.96 70.28 -5.97
C ASP A 50 23.11 70.43 -4.43
N ASP A 51 24.32 70.12 -3.95
CA ASP A 51 25.11 70.70 -2.82
C ASP A 51 24.53 71.19 -1.46
N ARG A 52 25.23 70.75 -0.37
CA ARG A 52 25.72 71.54 0.82
C ARG A 52 24.74 71.96 1.93
N ASP A 53 25.15 72.29 3.18
CA ASP A 53 26.35 72.07 4.07
C ASP A 53 25.93 72.63 5.48
N VAL A 54 26.46 72.31 6.67
CA VAL A 54 27.69 72.86 7.32
C VAL A 54 27.82 72.31 8.76
N THR A 55 28.84 71.47 9.03
CA THR A 55 29.63 71.25 10.29
C THR A 55 28.91 71.06 11.67
N ARG A 56 29.52 70.65 12.81
CA ARG A 56 30.91 70.52 13.36
C ARG A 56 30.83 69.54 14.57
N GLY A 57 31.85 68.91 15.15
CA GLY A 57 33.32 68.81 14.97
C GLY A 57 33.86 67.58 15.77
N SER A 58 35.11 67.12 15.61
CA SER A 58 36.35 67.53 16.33
C SER A 58 36.39 67.13 17.83
N GLU A 59 37.32 66.28 18.34
CA GLU A 59 38.53 65.62 17.80
C GLU A 59 38.68 64.20 18.43
N TYR A 60 39.31 63.19 17.80
CA TYR A 60 40.78 63.00 17.76
C TYR A 60 41.26 62.26 16.49
N ARG A 61 42.58 62.17 16.29
CA ARG A 61 43.21 62.02 14.97
C ARG A 61 44.39 61.03 14.95
N THR A 62 44.32 59.95 14.15
CA THR A 62 45.48 59.36 13.43
C THR A 62 45.12 58.32 12.36
N ARG A 63 45.97 58.24 11.32
CA ARG A 63 46.13 57.12 10.35
C ARG A 63 44.89 56.67 9.55
N ARG A 64 44.66 57.35 8.42
CA ARG A 64 44.09 56.74 7.21
C ARG A 64 45.25 56.39 6.26
N ASN A 65 45.18 55.20 5.67
CA ASN A 65 46.01 54.52 4.67
C ASN A 65 45.89 53.02 5.05
N GLU A 66 45.61 52.07 4.17
CA GLU A 66 45.69 52.07 2.70
C GLU A 66 44.36 51.64 2.05
N THR A 67 44.32 51.50 0.73
CA THR A 67 43.16 50.98 -0.03
C THR A 67 43.32 49.48 -0.29
N ASP A 68 42.39 48.66 0.19
CA ASP A 68 42.24 47.25 -0.23
C ASP A 68 41.66 47.14 -1.65
N ALA A 69 42.41 47.65 -2.63
CA ALA A 69 42.24 47.26 -4.01
C ALA A 69 42.75 45.82 -4.14
N VAL A 70 41.87 44.88 -4.50
CA VAL A 70 42.26 43.49 -4.79
C VAL A 70 43.43 43.52 -5.77
N PRO A 71 44.63 43.01 -5.43
CA PRO A 71 45.80 43.17 -6.27
C PRO A 71 45.54 42.60 -7.66
N LYS A 72 46.01 43.26 -8.73
CA LYS A 72 45.82 42.74 -10.10
C LYS A 72 46.29 41.29 -10.26
N ALA A 73 47.38 40.92 -9.57
CA ALA A 73 47.86 39.53 -9.53
C ALA A 73 46.84 38.53 -8.93
N ARG A 74 46.00 38.96 -7.98
CA ARG A 74 44.94 38.14 -7.37
C ARG A 74 43.68 38.05 -8.24
N VAL A 75 43.38 39.11 -9.02
CA VAL A 75 42.35 39.03 -10.08
C VAL A 75 42.79 38.04 -11.16
N VAL A 76 44.03 38.17 -11.67
CA VAL A 76 44.61 37.25 -12.66
C VAL A 76 44.70 35.82 -12.14
N ALA A 77 44.99 35.62 -10.85
CA ALA A 77 44.95 34.29 -10.23
C ALA A 77 43.54 33.68 -10.22
N LEU A 78 42.51 34.46 -9.85
CA LEU A 78 41.10 34.02 -9.88
C LEU A 78 40.62 33.77 -11.32
N GLU A 79 41.06 34.57 -12.29
CA GLU A 79 40.79 34.33 -13.72
C GLU A 79 41.45 33.03 -14.20
N ALA A 80 42.68 32.74 -13.77
CA ALA A 80 43.37 31.49 -14.07
C ALA A 80 42.73 30.26 -13.39
N GLU A 81 42.31 30.35 -12.13
CA GLU A 81 41.54 29.30 -11.43
C GLU A 81 40.19 29.05 -12.14
N LEU A 82 39.51 30.11 -12.59
CA LEU A 82 38.25 30.00 -13.34
C LEU A 82 38.47 29.34 -14.71
N GLU A 83 39.53 29.68 -15.42
CA GLU A 83 39.87 29.11 -16.73
C GLU A 83 40.33 27.65 -16.61
N GLN A 84 41.09 27.30 -15.55
CA GLN A 84 41.40 25.92 -15.21
C GLN A 84 40.12 25.13 -14.86
N THR A 85 39.23 25.68 -14.03
CA THR A 85 37.94 25.05 -13.69
C THR A 85 37.08 24.84 -14.94
N ARG A 86 37.09 25.78 -15.89
CA ARG A 86 36.42 25.64 -17.20
C ARG A 86 37.04 24.53 -18.04
N ALA A 87 38.37 24.42 -18.07
CA ALA A 87 39.07 23.37 -18.81
C ALA A 87 38.84 21.97 -18.20
N GLU A 88 38.87 21.85 -16.88
CA GLU A 88 38.55 20.62 -16.15
C GLU A 88 37.09 20.21 -16.36
N TYR A 89 36.15 21.17 -16.30
CA TYR A 89 34.74 20.93 -16.61
C TYR A 89 34.51 20.56 -18.08
N ALA A 90 35.25 21.16 -19.02
CA ALA A 90 35.20 20.78 -20.43
C ALA A 90 35.74 19.35 -20.66
N SER A 91 36.85 18.99 -20.01
CA SER A 91 37.42 17.63 -20.04
C SER A 91 36.49 16.60 -19.40
N TYR A 92 35.86 16.93 -18.27
CA TYR A 92 34.84 16.09 -17.64
C TYR A 92 33.61 15.91 -18.55
N ARG A 93 33.12 17.00 -19.15
CA ARG A 93 32.03 16.96 -20.12
C ARG A 93 32.38 16.09 -21.32
N GLU A 94 33.58 16.21 -21.87
CA GLU A 94 34.01 15.40 -23.01
C GLU A 94 34.19 13.92 -22.62
N SER A 95 34.71 13.63 -21.42
CA SER A 95 34.81 12.28 -20.86
C SER A 95 33.42 11.64 -20.71
N VAL A 96 32.46 12.34 -20.09
CA VAL A 96 31.07 11.87 -19.96
C VAL A 96 30.39 11.74 -21.33
N GLN A 97 30.62 12.65 -22.28
CA GLN A 97 30.09 12.53 -23.64
C GLN A 97 30.69 11.37 -24.44
N ARG A 98 32.00 11.08 -24.29
CA ARG A 98 32.64 9.90 -24.90
C ARG A 98 32.11 8.61 -24.28
N THR A 99 32.01 8.55 -22.95
CA THR A 99 31.41 7.40 -22.23
C THR A 99 29.96 7.18 -22.66
N LEU A 100 29.15 8.24 -22.77
CA LEU A 100 27.77 8.12 -23.25
C LEU A 100 27.67 7.79 -24.74
N ALA A 101 28.57 8.27 -25.61
CA ALA A 101 28.58 7.85 -27.02
C ALA A 101 28.94 6.37 -27.19
N ILE A 102 29.68 5.77 -26.25
CA ILE A 102 29.97 4.32 -26.19
C ILE A 102 28.77 3.51 -25.68
N ILE A 103 27.95 4.08 -24.79
CA ILE A 103 26.81 3.39 -24.14
C ILE A 103 25.48 3.61 -24.89
N LEU A 104 25.32 4.77 -25.53
CA LEU A 104 24.13 5.26 -26.21
C LEU A 104 24.56 5.86 -27.57
N PRO A 105 24.84 5.02 -28.58
CA PRO A 105 25.41 5.46 -29.86
C PRO A 105 24.43 6.23 -30.77
N GLU A 106 23.12 6.13 -30.50
CA GLU A 106 22.06 6.85 -31.22
C GLU A 106 21.84 8.27 -30.65
N LYS A 107 21.06 9.12 -31.32
CA LYS A 107 20.92 10.54 -30.94
C LYS A 107 19.49 11.08 -30.95
N PRO A 108 19.15 12.05 -30.07
CA PRO A 108 19.97 12.62 -29.00
C PRO A 108 19.36 12.38 -27.61
N PHE A 109 20.03 11.60 -26.75
CA PHE A 109 19.60 11.33 -25.36
C PHE A 109 19.87 12.52 -24.41
N VAL A 110 19.31 13.69 -24.72
CA VAL A 110 19.57 14.96 -24.02
C VAL A 110 19.08 14.92 -22.58
N THR A 111 17.92 14.30 -22.32
CA THR A 111 17.33 14.18 -20.99
C THR A 111 18.21 13.37 -20.04
N ALA A 112 18.65 12.18 -20.46
CA ALA A 112 19.57 11.34 -19.69
C ALA A 112 20.94 12.03 -19.46
N PHE A 113 21.47 12.73 -20.46
CA PHE A 113 22.69 13.55 -20.30
C PHE A 113 22.50 14.65 -19.25
N GLU A 114 21.38 15.38 -19.29
CA GLU A 114 21.08 16.45 -18.34
C GLU A 114 20.80 15.90 -16.93
N ALA A 115 20.15 14.73 -16.81
CA ALA A 115 19.94 14.05 -15.53
C ALA A 115 21.27 13.61 -14.89
N LEU A 116 22.20 13.08 -15.68
CA LEU A 116 23.57 12.80 -15.26
C LEU A 116 24.31 14.08 -14.84
N ARG A 117 24.21 15.15 -15.63
CA ARG A 117 24.83 16.45 -15.33
C ARG A 117 24.29 17.10 -14.04
N ARG A 118 23.04 16.81 -13.66
CA ARG A 118 22.42 17.24 -12.39
C ARG A 118 22.65 16.27 -11.22
N GLY A 119 23.28 15.12 -11.46
CA GLY A 119 23.45 14.07 -10.44
C GLY A 119 22.15 13.36 -10.03
N TYR A 120 21.08 13.45 -10.84
CA TYR A 120 19.80 12.79 -10.56
C TYR A 120 19.82 11.28 -10.87
N THR A 121 20.84 10.81 -11.61
CA THR A 121 21.08 9.41 -11.98
C THR A 121 22.58 9.16 -12.10
N THR A 122 23.02 7.90 -12.08
CA THR A 122 24.41 7.51 -12.41
C THR A 122 24.50 6.86 -13.79
N VAL A 123 25.73 6.75 -14.34
CA VAL A 123 25.96 6.07 -15.63
C VAL A 123 25.50 4.61 -15.58
N ARG A 124 25.63 3.95 -14.43
CA ARG A 124 25.16 2.57 -14.19
C ARG A 124 23.63 2.51 -14.14
N ASP A 125 22.98 3.40 -13.39
CA ASP A 125 21.51 3.48 -13.37
C ASP A 125 20.96 3.74 -14.78
N THR A 126 21.63 4.61 -15.55
CA THR A 126 21.28 4.93 -16.95
C THR A 126 21.37 3.70 -17.87
N GLN A 127 22.41 2.86 -17.71
CA GLN A 127 22.53 1.58 -18.42
C GLN A 127 21.40 0.61 -18.03
N ILE A 128 21.09 0.49 -16.75
CA ILE A 128 20.05 -0.42 -16.26
C ILE A 128 18.67 0.02 -16.78
N VAL A 129 18.35 1.32 -16.76
CA VAL A 129 17.10 1.85 -17.32
C VAL A 129 17.00 1.61 -18.83
N ARG A 130 18.07 1.84 -19.60
CA ARG A 130 18.15 1.52 -21.03
C ARG A 130 17.78 0.05 -21.30
N ASP A 131 18.40 -0.87 -20.55
CA ASP A 131 18.24 -2.31 -20.74
C ASP A 131 16.85 -2.79 -20.32
N MET A 132 16.22 -2.16 -19.33
CA MET A 132 14.82 -2.40 -18.98
C MET A 132 13.87 -1.90 -20.09
N CYS A 133 14.06 -0.67 -20.60
CA CYS A 133 13.26 -0.16 -21.71
C CYS A 133 13.34 -1.07 -22.96
N GLN A 134 14.53 -1.60 -23.27
CA GLN A 134 14.75 -2.53 -24.38
C GLN A 134 14.05 -3.88 -24.19
N ARG A 135 13.94 -4.37 -22.95
CA ARG A 135 13.20 -5.60 -22.60
C ARG A 135 11.69 -5.40 -22.59
N VAL A 136 11.20 -4.22 -22.19
CA VAL A 136 9.77 -3.89 -22.19
C VAL A 136 9.24 -3.70 -23.61
N ASN A 137 9.93 -2.94 -24.46
CA ASN A 137 9.54 -2.75 -25.85
C ASN A 137 10.78 -2.41 -26.70
N GLY A 138 11.45 -3.44 -27.23
CA GLY A 138 12.66 -3.29 -28.04
C GLY A 138 12.49 -2.48 -29.34
N ALA A 139 11.27 -2.24 -29.80
CA ALA A 139 10.99 -1.42 -30.99
C ALA A 139 10.83 0.08 -30.67
N GLN A 140 10.45 0.43 -29.43
CA GLN A 140 10.18 1.82 -29.01
C GLN A 140 10.91 2.21 -27.71
N TRP A 141 11.94 1.45 -27.33
CA TRP A 141 12.67 1.61 -26.07
C TRP A 141 13.18 3.04 -25.84
N GLY A 142 13.64 3.72 -26.90
CA GLY A 142 14.12 5.10 -26.85
C GLY A 142 13.03 6.09 -26.42
N THR A 143 11.77 5.86 -26.80
CA THR A 143 10.63 6.68 -26.37
C THR A 143 10.34 6.49 -24.88
N ILE A 144 10.35 5.23 -24.40
CA ILE A 144 10.16 4.92 -22.97
C ILE A 144 11.28 5.58 -22.14
N PHE A 145 12.52 5.46 -22.61
CA PHE A 145 13.72 6.00 -21.97
C PHE A 145 13.71 7.55 -21.92
N GLU A 146 13.31 8.22 -23.01
CA GLU A 146 13.14 9.67 -23.06
C GLU A 146 11.99 10.15 -22.14
N TYR A 147 10.86 9.43 -22.11
CA TYR A 147 9.74 9.78 -21.21
C TYR A 147 10.13 9.61 -19.74
N PHE A 148 10.83 8.52 -19.39
CA PHE A 148 11.39 8.28 -18.07
C PHE A 148 12.31 9.43 -17.66
N TYR A 149 13.32 9.78 -18.47
CA TYR A 149 14.29 10.81 -18.08
C TYR A 149 13.76 12.24 -18.15
N ARG A 150 12.80 12.54 -19.03
CA ARG A 150 12.06 13.81 -19.00
C ARG A 150 11.31 13.96 -17.67
N ALA A 151 10.53 12.95 -17.28
CA ALA A 151 9.78 12.98 -16.03
C ALA A 151 10.72 13.00 -14.80
N VAL A 152 11.82 12.24 -14.77
CA VAL A 152 12.83 12.33 -13.70
C VAL A 152 13.39 13.74 -13.57
N LEU A 153 13.72 14.42 -14.68
CA LEU A 153 14.21 15.81 -14.65
C LEU A 153 13.15 16.78 -14.11
N GLU A 154 11.91 16.65 -14.57
CA GLU A 154 10.77 17.48 -14.22
C GLU A 154 10.42 17.35 -12.73
N TYR A 155 10.12 16.14 -12.27
CA TYR A 155 9.68 15.90 -10.91
C TYR A 155 10.81 16.00 -9.86
N ARG A 156 12.09 15.78 -10.21
CA ARG A 156 13.21 16.17 -9.32
C ARG A 156 13.34 17.68 -9.17
N ALA A 157 13.22 18.44 -10.26
CA ALA A 157 13.34 19.90 -10.21
C ALA A 157 12.13 20.55 -9.52
N ALA A 158 10.96 19.92 -9.58
CA ALA A 158 9.73 20.37 -8.92
C ALA A 158 9.51 19.77 -7.51
N ARG A 159 10.43 18.96 -6.96
CA ARG A 159 10.25 18.32 -5.64
C ARG A 159 10.35 19.36 -4.52
N PRO A 160 9.32 19.56 -3.69
CA PRO A 160 9.34 20.56 -2.62
C PRO A 160 10.47 20.33 -1.60
N ASP A 161 11.10 21.42 -1.14
CA ASP A 161 12.20 21.36 -0.16
C ASP A 161 11.82 20.59 1.11
N SER A 162 10.58 20.73 1.59
CA SER A 162 10.06 19.99 2.74
C SER A 162 10.12 18.47 2.54
N LEU A 163 9.86 17.99 1.32
CA LEU A 163 9.95 16.58 0.97
C LEU A 163 11.40 16.14 0.76
N LEU A 164 12.29 17.01 0.24
CA LEU A 164 13.73 16.72 0.19
C LEU A 164 14.33 16.55 1.59
N HIS A 165 13.97 17.41 2.55
CA HIS A 165 14.38 17.27 3.94
C HIS A 165 13.79 16.02 4.60
N ARG A 166 12.51 15.71 4.35
CA ARG A 166 11.87 14.47 4.82
C ARG A 166 12.56 13.22 4.28
N ASP A 167 12.86 13.19 2.98
CA ASP A 167 13.53 12.07 2.34
C ASP A 167 14.97 11.89 2.85
N ALA A 168 15.66 12.97 3.20
CA ALA A 168 16.97 12.88 3.85
C ALA A 168 16.86 12.30 5.28
N ALA A 169 15.91 12.80 6.08
CA ALA A 169 15.77 12.48 7.51
C ALA A 169 15.15 11.11 7.82
N LEU A 170 14.33 10.55 6.93
CA LEU A 170 13.75 9.21 7.11
C LEU A 170 14.83 8.13 7.16
N ALA A 171 14.65 7.14 8.05
CA ALA A 171 15.48 5.94 8.10
C ALA A 171 15.41 5.15 6.78
N SER A 172 16.42 4.32 6.49
CA SER A 172 16.46 3.48 5.29
C SER A 172 15.36 2.41 5.24
N ASP A 173 14.82 2.03 6.39
CA ASP A 173 13.94 0.88 6.62
C ASP A 173 12.65 1.25 7.39
N TRP A 174 12.24 2.53 7.32
CA TRP A 174 11.01 3.09 7.95
C TRP A 174 9.73 2.29 7.65
N TYR A 175 9.70 1.59 6.51
CA TYR A 175 8.57 0.81 6.02
C TYR A 175 8.38 -0.51 6.77
N ARG A 176 9.31 -0.90 7.66
CA ARG A 176 9.22 -2.07 8.56
C ARG A 176 8.43 -1.82 9.85
N GLU A 177 8.05 -0.57 10.10
CA GLU A 177 7.06 -0.21 11.12
C GLU A 177 5.65 -0.66 10.69
N PRO A 178 4.74 -1.01 11.63
CA PRO A 178 3.40 -1.50 11.31
C PRO A 178 2.59 -0.58 10.39
N TRP A 179 1.84 -1.20 9.48
CA TRP A 179 0.94 -0.54 8.53
C TRP A 179 -0.52 -0.69 8.93
N TYR A 180 -1.30 0.40 8.78
CA TYR A 180 -2.75 0.37 8.87
C TYR A 180 -3.37 0.64 7.49
N CYS A 181 -4.30 -0.22 7.06
CA CYS A 181 -4.87 -0.24 5.72
C CYS A 181 -6.37 0.01 5.75
N PHE A 182 -6.87 0.95 4.93
CA PHE A 182 -8.28 1.37 4.98
C PHE A 182 -8.82 1.87 3.63
N TYR A 183 -10.14 1.78 3.47
CA TYR A 183 -10.88 2.47 2.42
C TYR A 183 -11.17 3.91 2.84
N PRO A 184 -10.75 4.94 2.07
CA PRO A 184 -10.93 6.34 2.47
C PRO A 184 -12.41 6.72 2.62
N GLN A 185 -13.30 6.16 1.79
CA GLN A 185 -14.74 6.46 1.81
C GLN A 185 -15.50 5.82 2.99
N TYR A 186 -14.94 4.77 3.62
CA TYR A 186 -15.63 3.95 4.63
C TYR A 186 -15.07 4.11 6.06
N MET A 187 -13.88 4.69 6.21
CA MET A 187 -13.26 4.93 7.51
C MET A 187 -13.77 6.22 8.15
N GLY A 188 -14.10 6.19 9.44
CA GLY A 188 -14.45 7.40 10.19
C GLY A 188 -15.76 8.08 9.80
N VAL A 189 -16.73 7.33 9.25
CA VAL A 189 -18.03 7.90 8.82
C VAL A 189 -18.81 8.50 10.00
N THR A 190 -19.71 9.44 9.70
CA THR A 190 -20.50 10.17 10.72
C THR A 190 -21.72 9.43 11.24
N SER A 191 -22.15 8.35 10.57
CA SER A 191 -23.28 7.49 10.97
C SER A 191 -22.99 6.03 10.62
N ASP A 192 -23.66 5.13 11.33
CA ASP A 192 -23.73 3.68 11.11
C ASP A 192 -24.67 3.27 9.96
N ASP A 193 -25.49 4.17 9.43
CA ASP A 193 -26.30 3.92 8.23
C ASP A 193 -25.40 3.72 6.98
N PRO A 194 -25.43 2.53 6.32
CA PRO A 194 -24.62 2.27 5.12
C PRO A 194 -25.09 3.03 3.87
N LEU A 195 -26.19 3.79 3.94
CA LEU A 195 -26.64 4.75 2.92
C LEU A 195 -26.26 6.21 3.25
N ALA A 196 -25.63 6.47 4.40
CA ALA A 196 -25.19 7.81 4.78
C ALA A 196 -24.07 8.35 3.86
N LYS A 197 -23.83 9.67 3.95
CA LYS A 197 -22.75 10.33 3.22
C LYS A 197 -21.39 9.73 3.62
N LEU A 198 -20.64 9.28 2.63
CA LEU A 198 -19.29 8.74 2.76
C LEU A 198 -18.29 9.80 3.23
N THR A 199 -17.19 9.34 3.84
CA THR A 199 -16.11 10.18 4.37
C THR A 199 -15.32 10.86 3.24
N SER A 200 -14.98 12.14 3.38
CA SER A 200 -14.04 12.85 2.48
C SER A 200 -12.64 12.94 3.08
N PHE A 201 -11.62 13.26 2.27
CA PHE A 201 -10.25 13.42 2.77
C PHE A 201 -10.11 14.51 3.85
N ARG A 202 -10.96 15.54 3.85
CA ARG A 202 -11.05 16.51 4.96
C ARG A 202 -11.53 15.86 6.26
N ASP A 203 -12.59 15.05 6.18
CA ASP A 203 -13.13 14.33 7.33
C ASP A 203 -12.12 13.30 7.88
N LEU A 204 -11.20 12.78 7.04
CA LEU A 204 -10.10 11.91 7.45
C LEU A 204 -8.96 12.63 8.19
N ILE A 205 -8.81 13.96 8.09
CA ILE A 205 -7.82 14.72 8.88
C ILE A 205 -8.11 14.55 10.37
N ASP A 206 -9.38 14.54 10.75
CA ASP A 206 -9.82 14.31 12.12
C ASP A 206 -9.59 12.86 12.60
N MET A 207 -9.27 11.91 11.70
CA MET A 207 -8.87 10.54 12.06
C MET A 207 -7.36 10.39 12.34
N LEU A 208 -6.54 11.39 12.01
CA LEU A 208 -5.09 11.36 12.27
C LEU A 208 -4.74 11.11 13.76
N PRO A 209 -5.43 11.72 14.77
CA PRO A 209 -5.21 11.41 16.18
C PRO A 209 -5.53 9.95 16.57
N TYR A 210 -6.46 9.29 15.88
CA TYR A 210 -6.83 7.91 16.16
C TYR A 210 -5.69 6.95 15.79
N TRP A 211 -5.20 7.00 14.55
CA TRP A 211 -4.06 6.19 14.12
C TRP A 211 -2.79 6.48 14.92
N GLU A 212 -2.60 7.75 15.31
CA GLU A 212 -1.49 8.19 16.16
C GLU A 212 -1.52 7.52 17.53
N ALA A 213 -2.69 7.50 18.20
CA ALA A 213 -2.91 6.86 19.49
C ALA A 213 -2.91 5.31 19.42
N LEU A 214 -3.17 4.74 18.23
CA LEU A 214 -2.97 3.31 17.96
C LEU A 214 -1.50 2.91 17.75
N GLY A 215 -0.57 3.87 17.68
CA GLY A 215 0.84 3.62 17.45
C GLY A 215 1.20 3.32 16.00
N PHE A 216 0.32 3.62 15.03
CA PHE A 216 0.66 3.54 13.61
C PHE A 216 1.29 4.85 13.12
N ARG A 217 2.22 4.75 12.18
CA ARG A 217 2.71 5.89 11.36
C ARG A 217 2.77 5.57 9.86
N ASN A 218 2.58 4.31 9.45
CA ASN A 218 2.44 3.93 8.05
C ASN A 218 0.96 3.69 7.72
N LEU A 219 0.45 4.37 6.69
CA LEU A 219 -0.96 4.28 6.26
C LEU A 219 -1.05 3.83 4.80
N SER A 220 -1.80 2.76 4.53
CA SER A 220 -2.13 2.27 3.18
C SER A 220 -3.56 2.67 2.83
N ILE A 221 -3.70 3.54 1.83
CA ILE A 221 -4.97 4.07 1.35
C ILE A 221 -5.39 3.25 0.12
N LEU A 222 -6.45 2.47 0.28
CA LEU A 222 -7.09 1.68 -0.79
C LEU A 222 -7.73 2.60 -1.87
N PRO A 223 -8.25 2.07 -3.00
CA PRO A 223 -8.52 2.86 -4.21
C PRO A 223 -9.23 4.20 -3.95
N HIS A 224 -8.51 5.28 -4.24
CA HIS A 224 -8.91 6.65 -3.95
C HIS A 224 -9.23 7.48 -5.22
N TYR A 225 -8.88 6.95 -6.40
CA TYR A 225 -9.14 7.58 -7.70
C TYR A 225 -10.64 7.63 -8.03
N ASP A 226 -11.00 8.50 -8.98
CA ASP A 226 -12.33 8.49 -9.57
C ASP A 226 -12.64 7.13 -10.21
N SER A 227 -13.82 6.58 -9.91
CA SER A 227 -14.23 5.20 -10.21
C SER A 227 -15.76 5.09 -10.05
N ALA A 228 -16.40 4.01 -10.50
CA ALA A 228 -17.83 3.78 -10.22
C ALA A 228 -18.05 2.94 -8.94
N TRP A 229 -16.99 2.68 -8.16
CA TRP A 229 -16.94 1.83 -6.97
C TRP A 229 -17.56 0.42 -7.13
N ALA A 230 -17.72 -0.06 -8.36
CA ALA A 230 -18.33 -1.36 -8.65
C ALA A 230 -17.42 -2.54 -8.29
N ASP A 231 -16.10 -2.32 -8.29
CA ASP A 231 -15.09 -3.21 -7.71
C ASP A 231 -14.38 -2.51 -6.54
N GLY A 232 -15.13 -1.78 -5.71
CA GLY A 232 -14.59 -1.02 -4.57
C GLY A 232 -13.69 0.17 -4.96
N GLY A 233 -13.53 0.46 -6.25
CA GLY A 233 -12.72 1.55 -6.79
C GLY A 233 -11.57 1.11 -7.70
N TYR A 234 -11.37 -0.20 -7.91
CA TYR A 234 -10.44 -0.69 -8.94
C TYR A 234 -10.94 -0.41 -10.38
N ASP A 235 -12.23 -0.11 -10.54
CA ASP A 235 -12.86 0.35 -11.77
C ASP A 235 -12.60 1.84 -12.09
N VAL A 236 -11.33 2.23 -12.23
CA VAL A 236 -10.86 3.62 -12.38
C VAL A 236 -11.44 4.33 -13.62
N ARG A 237 -12.06 5.50 -13.42
CA ARG A 237 -12.56 6.44 -14.43
C ARG A 237 -11.57 7.57 -14.77
N ALA A 238 -10.79 8.02 -13.80
CA ALA A 238 -9.70 8.97 -13.99
C ALA A 238 -8.70 8.87 -12.83
N TYR A 239 -7.39 9.00 -13.10
CA TYR A 239 -6.32 8.96 -12.11
C TYR A 239 -6.20 10.24 -11.26
N SER A 240 -7.33 10.81 -10.87
CA SER A 240 -7.47 11.92 -9.92
C SER A 240 -8.32 11.46 -8.72
N PRO A 241 -8.11 11.96 -7.48
CA PRO A 241 -8.92 11.55 -6.33
C PRO A 241 -10.44 11.75 -6.55
N HIS A 242 -11.24 10.79 -6.09
CA HIS A 242 -12.69 10.73 -6.37
C HIS A 242 -13.43 12.01 -5.93
N PRO A 243 -14.38 12.57 -6.72
CA PRO A 243 -15.06 13.82 -6.40
C PRO A 243 -15.78 13.81 -5.03
N GLU A 244 -16.45 12.70 -4.67
CA GLU A 244 -17.11 12.59 -3.35
C GLU A 244 -16.13 12.50 -2.17
N LEU A 245 -14.86 12.11 -2.42
CA LEU A 245 -13.78 12.19 -1.42
C LEU A 245 -13.26 13.64 -1.25
N GLY A 246 -13.81 14.61 -2.00
CA GLY A 246 -13.39 16.01 -2.01
C GLY A 246 -12.36 16.36 -3.09
N GLY A 247 -12.03 15.43 -3.99
CA GLY A 247 -11.10 15.64 -5.10
C GLY A 247 -9.67 15.95 -4.68
N SER A 248 -8.85 16.40 -5.65
CA SER A 248 -7.41 16.63 -5.47
C SER A 248 -7.09 17.64 -4.36
N GLN A 249 -7.93 18.66 -4.14
CA GLN A 249 -7.73 19.64 -3.07
C GLN A 249 -7.82 18.98 -1.69
N ALA A 250 -8.91 18.27 -1.40
CA ALA A 250 -9.08 17.62 -0.10
C ALA A 250 -8.01 16.54 0.13
N PHE A 251 -7.60 15.84 -0.92
CA PHE A 251 -6.50 14.87 -0.87
C PHE A 251 -5.17 15.52 -0.49
N GLN A 252 -4.79 16.62 -1.16
CA GLN A 252 -3.55 17.36 -0.85
C GLN A 252 -3.56 17.89 0.59
N GLU A 253 -4.68 18.48 1.04
CA GLU A 253 -4.86 18.95 2.43
C GLU A 253 -4.66 17.80 3.45
N PHE A 254 -5.19 16.61 3.16
CA PHE A 254 -4.96 15.42 3.99
C PHE A 254 -3.50 14.94 3.97
N VAL A 255 -2.87 14.86 2.79
CA VAL A 255 -1.46 14.44 2.63
C VAL A 255 -0.52 15.36 3.39
N GLU A 256 -0.80 16.66 3.40
CA GLU A 256 -0.05 17.66 4.17
C GLU A 256 -0.23 17.51 5.68
N GLU A 257 -1.47 17.45 6.19
CA GLU A 257 -1.71 17.29 7.63
C GLU A 257 -1.21 15.95 8.18
N ALA A 258 -1.31 14.88 7.39
CA ALA A 258 -0.70 13.59 7.69
C ALA A 258 0.84 13.71 7.76
N THR A 259 1.46 14.35 6.76
CA THR A 259 2.93 14.53 6.71
C THR A 259 3.44 15.41 7.86
N LYS A 260 2.72 16.48 8.24
CA LYS A 260 3.05 17.36 9.39
C LYS A 260 3.06 16.60 10.71
N ARG A 261 2.27 15.53 10.85
CA ARG A 261 2.22 14.61 12.01
C ARG A 261 3.18 13.41 11.89
N GLY A 262 4.00 13.36 10.85
CA GLY A 262 4.96 12.27 10.62
C GLY A 262 4.36 10.97 10.08
N PHE A 263 3.13 10.99 9.56
CA PHE A 263 2.59 9.84 8.82
C PHE A 263 3.27 9.69 7.46
N ARG A 264 3.38 8.44 7.02
CA ARG A 264 4.00 8.03 5.75
C ARG A 264 2.96 7.24 4.96
N LEU A 265 2.59 7.77 3.80
CA LEU A 265 1.40 7.35 3.06
C LEU A 265 1.74 6.45 1.87
N MET A 266 0.91 5.44 1.63
CA MET A 266 0.91 4.57 0.46
C MET A 266 -0.45 4.62 -0.23
N THR A 267 -0.47 4.64 -1.57
CA THR A 267 -1.69 4.61 -2.40
C THR A 267 -1.60 3.52 -3.47
N GLU A 268 -2.75 3.06 -3.98
CA GLU A 268 -2.81 2.04 -5.04
C GLU A 268 -2.25 2.52 -6.40
N ALA A 269 -1.55 1.62 -7.10
CA ALA A 269 -1.06 1.78 -8.46
C ALA A 269 -1.81 0.79 -9.39
N ILE A 270 -3.01 1.19 -9.79
CA ILE A 270 -3.94 0.41 -10.62
C ILE A 270 -3.58 0.61 -12.09
N PHE A 271 -2.46 0.00 -12.50
CA PHE A 271 -1.86 0.22 -13.82
C PHE A 271 -2.20 -0.88 -14.84
N GLY A 272 -2.68 -2.04 -14.39
CA GLY A 272 -2.99 -3.17 -15.29
C GLY A 272 -4.24 -2.97 -16.16
N HIS A 273 -5.15 -2.08 -15.77
CA HIS A 273 -6.47 -1.89 -16.38
C HIS A 273 -7.07 -0.51 -16.02
N THR A 274 -8.10 -0.09 -16.76
CA THR A 274 -9.01 1.00 -16.35
C THR A 274 -10.45 0.49 -16.33
N GLY A 275 -11.38 1.24 -15.72
CA GLY A 275 -12.80 1.09 -16.00
C GLY A 275 -13.15 1.42 -17.46
N THR A 276 -14.24 0.86 -17.99
CA THR A 276 -14.74 1.16 -19.34
C THR A 276 -15.27 2.59 -19.51
N ASP A 277 -15.54 3.29 -18.41
CA ASP A 277 -15.93 4.71 -18.43
C ASP A 277 -14.72 5.66 -18.54
N HIS A 278 -13.49 5.16 -18.41
CA HIS A 278 -12.28 5.96 -18.46
C HIS A 278 -12.17 6.73 -19.78
N GLU A 279 -11.72 8.00 -19.73
CA GLU A 279 -11.65 8.85 -20.93
C GLU A 279 -10.89 8.15 -22.07
N TRP A 280 -9.74 7.55 -21.75
CA TRP A 280 -8.95 6.76 -22.70
C TRP A 280 -9.74 5.63 -23.38
N PHE A 281 -10.58 4.88 -22.66
CA PHE A 281 -11.40 3.83 -23.27
C PHE A 281 -12.50 4.43 -24.16
N GLN A 282 -13.16 5.49 -23.68
CA GLN A 282 -14.16 6.22 -24.47
C GLN A 282 -13.57 6.84 -25.75
N ARG A 283 -12.28 7.18 -25.75
CA ARG A 283 -11.51 7.62 -26.93
C ARG A 283 -11.17 6.46 -27.86
N ALA A 284 -10.79 5.31 -27.31
CA ALA A 284 -10.60 4.08 -28.09
C ALA A 284 -11.89 3.65 -28.81
N LEU A 285 -13.07 3.80 -28.19
CA LEU A 285 -14.38 3.54 -28.84
C LEU A 285 -14.70 4.53 -29.97
N ARG A 286 -14.23 5.78 -29.90
CA ARG A 286 -14.27 6.75 -31.01
C ARG A 286 -13.25 6.48 -32.11
N GLY A 287 -12.44 5.42 -31.99
CA GLY A 287 -11.43 5.07 -32.98
C GLY A 287 -10.16 5.91 -32.93
N GLU A 288 -9.97 6.77 -31.91
CA GLU A 288 -8.80 7.65 -31.79
C GLU A 288 -7.51 6.79 -31.68
N PRO A 289 -6.61 6.78 -32.68
CA PRO A 289 -5.61 5.70 -32.81
C PRO A 289 -4.62 5.56 -31.65
N ARG A 290 -4.24 6.67 -30.98
CA ARG A 290 -3.40 6.65 -29.77
C ARG A 290 -4.07 5.81 -28.68
N PHE A 291 -5.33 6.12 -28.37
CA PHE A 291 -6.08 5.48 -27.29
C PHE A 291 -6.54 4.06 -27.64
N LEU A 292 -6.80 3.77 -28.92
CA LEU A 292 -6.98 2.38 -29.40
C LEU A 292 -5.70 1.53 -29.26
N GLY A 293 -4.54 2.17 -29.09
CA GLY A 293 -3.26 1.54 -28.72
C GLY A 293 -2.99 1.48 -27.22
N TYR A 294 -3.77 2.14 -26.36
CA TYR A 294 -3.57 2.08 -24.90
C TYR A 294 -4.03 0.74 -24.31
N TYR A 295 -4.95 0.04 -24.99
CA TYR A 295 -5.58 -1.19 -24.51
C TYR A 295 -5.12 -2.42 -25.29
N LEU A 296 -4.96 -3.53 -24.58
CA LEU A 296 -4.65 -4.81 -25.19
C LEU A 296 -5.82 -5.30 -26.05
N ARG A 297 -5.58 -5.55 -27.34
CA ARG A 297 -6.57 -6.12 -28.27
C ARG A 297 -6.19 -7.54 -28.69
N ARG A 298 -7.18 -8.42 -28.84
CA ARG A 298 -7.04 -9.81 -29.29
C ARG A 298 -8.14 -10.12 -30.32
N ASP A 299 -8.21 -9.27 -31.33
CA ASP A 299 -9.19 -9.29 -32.41
C ASP A 299 -9.19 -10.67 -33.12
N GLY A 300 -10.29 -11.42 -32.99
CA GLY A 300 -10.44 -12.77 -33.59
C GLY A 300 -10.06 -13.94 -32.66
N ARG A 301 -9.82 -13.70 -31.36
CA ARG A 301 -9.50 -14.75 -30.39
C ARG A 301 -10.74 -15.57 -30.01
N GLU A 302 -10.75 -16.85 -30.37
CA GLU A 302 -11.82 -17.80 -30.08
C GLU A 302 -11.63 -18.45 -28.70
N LYS A 303 -12.69 -18.57 -27.89
CA LYS A 303 -12.70 -19.45 -26.70
C LYS A 303 -13.13 -20.85 -27.13
N ILE A 304 -12.22 -21.82 -27.05
CA ILE A 304 -12.43 -23.19 -27.56
C ILE A 304 -12.79 -24.21 -26.47
N ALA A 305 -12.54 -23.91 -25.18
CA ALA A 305 -13.01 -24.72 -24.06
C ALA A 305 -13.03 -23.93 -22.73
N GLU A 306 -13.74 -24.47 -21.73
CA GLU A 306 -13.47 -24.23 -20.31
C GLU A 306 -13.41 -25.56 -19.55
N PHE A 307 -12.69 -25.58 -18.43
CA PHE A 307 -12.60 -26.72 -17.51
C PHE A 307 -12.18 -26.25 -16.12
N GLU A 308 -12.41 -27.07 -15.09
CA GLU A 308 -11.95 -26.80 -13.72
C GLU A 308 -10.66 -27.59 -13.43
N ARG A 309 -9.75 -26.99 -12.65
CA ARG A 309 -8.59 -27.67 -12.06
C ARG A 309 -8.35 -27.10 -10.66
N ASP A 310 -8.35 -27.99 -9.65
CA ASP A 310 -8.08 -27.68 -8.23
C ASP A 310 -8.97 -26.58 -7.60
N GLY A 311 -10.15 -26.35 -8.19
CA GLY A 311 -11.12 -25.31 -7.80
C GLY A 311 -11.04 -24.02 -8.63
N GLU A 312 -10.01 -23.86 -9.47
CA GLU A 312 -9.91 -22.76 -10.43
C GLU A 312 -10.55 -23.12 -11.78
N VAL A 313 -11.28 -22.16 -12.37
CA VAL A 313 -11.85 -22.30 -13.71
C VAL A 313 -10.85 -21.80 -14.74
N PHE A 314 -10.44 -22.67 -15.65
CA PHE A 314 -9.56 -22.36 -16.77
C PHE A 314 -10.36 -22.17 -18.06
N CYS A 315 -10.03 -21.12 -18.80
CA CYS A 315 -10.54 -20.87 -20.14
C CYS A 315 -9.42 -21.09 -21.16
N ARG A 316 -9.66 -21.96 -22.15
CA ARG A 316 -8.73 -22.26 -23.25
C ARG A 316 -9.16 -21.49 -24.50
N TYR A 317 -8.21 -20.82 -25.11
CA TYR A 317 -8.38 -19.99 -26.29
C TYR A 317 -7.54 -20.50 -27.46
N ARG A 318 -8.01 -20.19 -28.67
CA ARG A 318 -7.19 -20.10 -29.88
C ARG A 318 -6.97 -18.62 -30.16
N ASP A 319 -5.72 -18.18 -30.08
CA ASP A 319 -5.32 -16.84 -30.49
C ASP A 319 -5.21 -16.75 -32.03
N PRO A 320 -5.25 -15.54 -32.64
CA PRO A 320 -5.37 -15.39 -34.11
C PRO A 320 -4.19 -15.91 -34.94
N ASP A 321 -3.04 -16.09 -34.30
CA ASP A 321 -1.84 -16.75 -34.83
C ASP A 321 -1.94 -18.30 -34.84
N GLY A 322 -3.04 -18.85 -34.32
CA GLY A 322 -3.26 -20.27 -34.13
C GLY A 322 -2.79 -20.81 -32.78
N THR A 323 -2.10 -20.01 -31.96
CA THR A 323 -1.56 -20.42 -30.66
C THR A 323 -2.67 -20.81 -29.70
N ILE A 324 -2.49 -21.92 -28.99
CA ILE A 324 -3.40 -22.35 -27.92
C ILE A 324 -2.94 -21.78 -26.59
N THR A 325 -3.85 -21.12 -25.89
CA THR A 325 -3.53 -20.33 -24.69
C THR A 325 -4.54 -20.60 -23.58
N GLU A 326 -4.07 -20.90 -22.36
CA GLU A 326 -4.93 -21.16 -21.19
C GLU A 326 -4.83 -20.02 -20.17
N ARG A 327 -5.96 -19.62 -19.59
CA ARG A 327 -6.05 -18.56 -18.56
C ARG A 327 -6.90 -19.01 -17.40
N VAL A 328 -6.45 -18.75 -16.17
CA VAL A 328 -7.33 -18.74 -15.00
C VAL A 328 -8.36 -17.63 -15.19
N CYS A 329 -9.64 -17.96 -15.08
CA CYS A 329 -10.70 -16.97 -14.93
C CYS A 329 -10.80 -16.61 -13.44
N LEU A 330 -10.58 -15.33 -13.11
CA LEU A 330 -10.55 -14.86 -11.73
C LEU A 330 -11.97 -14.72 -11.14
N PHE A 331 -12.93 -14.24 -11.94
CA PHE A 331 -14.34 -14.06 -11.53
C PHE A 331 -15.32 -14.94 -12.34
N PRO A 332 -15.19 -16.29 -12.29
CA PRO A 332 -15.95 -17.22 -13.14
C PRO A 332 -17.44 -17.33 -12.76
N ASP A 333 -17.83 -16.71 -11.65
CA ASP A 333 -19.21 -16.60 -11.16
C ASP A 333 -19.95 -15.39 -11.79
N ILE A 334 -19.21 -14.43 -12.38
CA ILE A 334 -19.76 -13.26 -13.11
C ILE A 334 -19.68 -13.47 -14.62
N ASP A 335 -18.49 -13.76 -15.16
CA ASP A 335 -18.27 -13.94 -16.60
C ASP A 335 -17.05 -14.85 -16.85
N ARG A 336 -17.22 -15.88 -17.67
CA ARG A 336 -16.18 -16.88 -17.98
C ARG A 336 -15.37 -16.53 -19.23
N THR A 337 -15.12 -15.25 -19.51
CA THR A 337 -14.36 -14.81 -20.68
C THR A 337 -13.42 -13.64 -20.39
N HIS A 338 -12.26 -13.65 -21.07
CA HIS A 338 -11.26 -12.57 -21.04
C HIS A 338 -11.45 -11.55 -22.18
N GLY A 339 -12.65 -11.51 -22.77
CA GLY A 339 -12.96 -10.72 -23.97
C GLY A 339 -13.98 -9.63 -23.66
N LEU A 340 -13.68 -8.42 -24.09
CA LEU A 340 -14.61 -7.29 -24.11
C LEU A 340 -14.81 -6.88 -25.57
N TRP A 341 -15.91 -7.34 -26.17
CA TRP A 341 -16.29 -7.01 -27.53
C TRP A 341 -17.03 -5.67 -27.54
N ALA A 342 -16.50 -4.68 -28.26
CA ALA A 342 -17.08 -3.34 -28.34
C ALA A 342 -17.10 -2.83 -29.79
N GLN A 343 -18.08 -1.98 -30.10
CA GLN A 343 -18.14 -1.27 -31.38
C GLN A 343 -17.21 -0.07 -31.34
N VAL A 344 -16.27 -0.02 -32.27
CA VAL A 344 -15.32 1.09 -32.46
C VAL A 344 -15.65 1.80 -33.77
N GLN A 345 -15.66 3.13 -33.76
CA GLN A 345 -15.81 3.94 -34.98
C GLN A 345 -14.55 3.80 -35.86
N LYS A 346 -14.71 3.71 -37.19
CA LYS A 346 -13.55 3.66 -38.10
C LYS A 346 -12.93 5.04 -38.33
N ASP A 347 -11.61 5.10 -38.29
CA ASP A 347 -10.78 6.22 -38.74
C ASP A 347 -10.77 6.30 -40.29
N GLU A 348 -11.86 6.81 -40.89
CA GLU A 348 -11.88 7.23 -42.30
C GLU A 348 -11.23 8.62 -42.44
N ARG A 349 -9.89 8.65 -42.30
CA ARG A 349 -9.03 9.85 -42.26
C ARG A 349 -9.44 10.93 -43.26
N GLY A 350 -10.02 12.01 -42.76
CA GLY A 350 -10.29 13.24 -43.51
C GLY A 350 -11.62 13.27 -44.26
N ALA A 351 -12.49 12.26 -44.15
CA ALA A 351 -13.87 12.37 -44.62
C ALA A 351 -14.67 13.34 -43.71
N ALA A 352 -15.54 14.16 -44.31
CA ALA A 352 -16.46 15.01 -43.54
C ALA A 352 -17.52 14.14 -42.81
N PRO A 353 -18.17 14.62 -41.73
CA PRO A 353 -19.00 13.78 -40.85
C PRO A 353 -20.29 13.18 -41.45
N GLU A 354 -20.52 13.30 -42.76
CA GLU A 354 -21.71 12.77 -43.43
C GLU A 354 -21.40 11.50 -44.24
N LYS A 355 -22.00 10.38 -43.79
CA LYS A 355 -22.31 9.16 -44.59
C LYS A 355 -21.19 8.12 -44.78
N SER A 356 -20.39 7.85 -43.75
CA SER A 356 -19.86 6.49 -43.51
C SER A 356 -19.84 6.12 -42.02
N SER A 357 -20.95 5.63 -41.49
CA SER A 357 -21.05 5.16 -40.09
C SER A 357 -20.58 3.71 -39.94
N ALA A 358 -19.46 3.35 -40.59
CA ALA A 358 -18.92 2.00 -40.57
C ALA A 358 -18.24 1.71 -39.22
N GLN A 359 -18.93 0.99 -38.34
CA GLN A 359 -18.35 0.46 -37.11
C GLN A 359 -17.52 -0.80 -37.37
N GLN A 360 -16.56 -1.07 -36.50
CA GLN A 360 -15.82 -2.33 -36.43
C GLN A 360 -15.93 -2.92 -35.02
N VAL A 361 -16.16 -4.23 -34.91
CA VAL A 361 -16.13 -4.93 -33.62
C VAL A 361 -14.66 -5.18 -33.26
N VAL A 362 -14.25 -4.63 -32.12
CA VAL A 362 -12.91 -4.84 -31.54
C VAL A 362 -13.06 -5.71 -30.30
N GLN A 363 -12.13 -6.65 -30.11
CA GLN A 363 -12.06 -7.55 -28.97
C GLN A 363 -10.93 -7.10 -28.05
N PHE A 364 -11.25 -6.21 -27.12
CA PHE A 364 -10.35 -5.82 -26.05
C PHE A 364 -10.13 -6.96 -25.05
N TYR A 365 -8.97 -7.01 -24.42
CA TYR A 365 -8.65 -7.94 -23.35
C TYR A 365 -9.20 -7.42 -22.02
N ARG A 366 -9.66 -8.34 -21.18
CA ARG A 366 -9.90 -8.08 -19.75
C ARG A 366 -9.48 -9.25 -18.89
N THR A 367 -8.85 -8.98 -17.76
CA THR A 367 -8.47 -9.99 -16.75
C THR A 367 -9.52 -10.13 -15.64
N PHE A 368 -10.24 -9.04 -15.34
CA PHE A 368 -11.10 -8.91 -14.17
C PHE A 368 -12.60 -8.84 -14.57
N LEU A 369 -13.39 -7.98 -13.94
CA LEU A 369 -14.84 -7.87 -14.20
C LEU A 369 -15.12 -7.30 -15.60
N PRO A 370 -16.34 -7.48 -16.14
CA PRO A 370 -16.63 -7.14 -17.54
C PRO A 370 -16.52 -5.64 -17.91
N PHE A 371 -16.40 -4.76 -16.92
CA PHE A 371 -16.23 -3.32 -17.05
C PHE A 371 -14.80 -2.82 -16.73
N GLN A 372 -13.83 -3.72 -16.54
CA GLN A 372 -12.40 -3.40 -16.45
C GLN A 372 -11.72 -3.82 -17.77
N ALA A 373 -11.04 -2.89 -18.44
CA ALA A 373 -10.35 -3.11 -19.71
C ALA A 373 -8.84 -3.01 -19.53
N ASP A 374 -8.10 -4.02 -19.97
CA ASP A 374 -6.66 -4.15 -19.68
C ASP A 374 -5.80 -3.25 -20.58
N LEU A 375 -4.88 -2.52 -19.95
CA LEU A 375 -3.92 -1.64 -20.62
C LEU A 375 -2.74 -2.43 -21.21
N ASP A 376 -2.18 -1.95 -22.32
CA ASP A 376 -0.89 -2.46 -22.85
C ASP A 376 0.27 -1.68 -22.22
N LEU A 377 0.78 -2.22 -21.11
CA LEU A 377 1.92 -1.66 -20.39
C LEU A 377 3.26 -1.74 -21.14
N GLN A 378 3.29 -2.23 -22.39
CA GLN A 378 4.46 -2.12 -23.28
C GLN A 378 4.36 -0.90 -24.21
N ASN A 379 3.21 -0.21 -24.25
CA ASN A 379 3.04 1.03 -25.00
C ASN A 379 3.79 2.20 -24.30
N PRO A 380 4.75 2.88 -24.97
CA PRO A 380 5.46 4.01 -24.38
C PRO A 380 4.57 5.15 -23.90
N ASP A 381 3.46 5.43 -24.60
CA ASP A 381 2.55 6.52 -24.23
C ASP A 381 1.89 6.23 -22.86
N VAL A 382 1.41 4.99 -22.65
CA VAL A 382 0.82 4.54 -21.38
C VAL A 382 1.83 4.62 -20.24
N LEU A 383 3.09 4.21 -20.47
CA LEU A 383 4.16 4.37 -19.49
C LEU A 383 4.49 5.84 -19.22
N GLY A 384 4.37 6.71 -20.23
CA GLY A 384 4.49 8.16 -20.10
C GLY A 384 3.45 8.77 -19.16
N GLU A 385 2.18 8.38 -19.29
CA GLU A 385 1.11 8.81 -18.36
C GLU A 385 1.43 8.36 -16.92
N PHE A 386 1.89 7.12 -16.73
CA PHE A 386 2.20 6.58 -15.40
C PHE A 386 3.47 7.15 -14.77
N PHE A 387 4.50 7.51 -15.55
CA PHE A 387 5.63 8.31 -15.04
C PHE A 387 5.18 9.70 -14.60
N GLY A 388 4.23 10.32 -15.30
CA GLY A 388 3.57 11.56 -14.86
C GLY A 388 2.88 11.41 -13.51
N LEU A 389 1.92 10.49 -13.42
CA LEU A 389 1.13 10.21 -12.22
C LEU A 389 2.00 9.90 -10.99
N LEU A 390 2.98 8.99 -11.14
CA LEU A 390 3.91 8.63 -10.06
C LEU A 390 4.76 9.82 -9.61
N GLY A 391 5.22 10.65 -10.56
CA GLY A 391 6.00 11.84 -10.24
C GLY A 391 5.19 12.90 -9.49
N GLU A 392 3.92 13.06 -9.85
CA GLU A 392 3.01 13.97 -9.17
C GLU A 392 2.70 13.50 -7.74
N GLU A 393 2.25 12.25 -7.55
CA GLU A 393 1.94 11.72 -6.20
C GLU A 393 3.14 11.78 -5.25
N LEU A 394 4.35 11.48 -5.74
CA LEU A 394 5.58 11.59 -4.94
C LEU A 394 5.81 13.04 -4.47
N ASN A 395 5.52 14.03 -5.31
CA ASN A 395 5.70 15.45 -5.01
C ASN A 395 4.54 16.10 -4.24
N GLN A 396 3.33 15.53 -4.32
CA GLN A 396 2.22 15.82 -3.40
C GLN A 396 2.59 15.40 -1.96
N GLY A 397 3.23 14.23 -1.81
CA GLY A 397 3.81 13.77 -0.55
C GLY A 397 3.78 12.27 -0.30
N ILE A 398 3.26 11.46 -1.23
CA ILE A 398 3.19 10.00 -1.10
C ILE A 398 4.61 9.38 -1.04
N LEU A 399 4.73 8.25 -0.33
CA LEU A 399 5.99 7.50 -0.20
C LEU A 399 5.86 6.05 -0.67
N GLY A 400 4.72 5.40 -0.47
CA GLY A 400 4.49 4.03 -0.93
C GLY A 400 3.59 3.96 -2.16
N LYS A 401 3.79 2.96 -3.01
CA LYS A 401 2.76 2.50 -3.95
C LYS A 401 2.49 0.99 -3.76
N ARG A 402 1.24 0.63 -3.50
CA ARG A 402 0.79 -0.77 -3.59
C ARG A 402 0.53 -1.07 -5.06
N ILE A 403 1.29 -2.00 -5.65
CA ILE A 403 1.19 -2.29 -7.08
C ILE A 403 0.10 -3.33 -7.31
N ASP A 404 -1.00 -2.92 -7.92
CA ASP A 404 -2.19 -3.74 -8.09
C ASP A 404 -1.98 -4.88 -9.10
N ALA A 405 -2.41 -6.08 -8.68
CA ALA A 405 -2.46 -7.33 -9.44
C ALA A 405 -1.26 -7.55 -10.38
N VAL A 406 -0.04 -7.27 -9.90
CA VAL A 406 1.16 -7.09 -10.75
C VAL A 406 1.44 -8.31 -11.62
N ALA A 407 1.17 -9.49 -11.06
CA ALA A 407 1.33 -10.78 -11.71
C ALA A 407 0.64 -10.89 -13.09
N HIS A 408 -0.46 -10.16 -13.29
CA HIS A 408 -1.30 -10.22 -14.49
C HIS A 408 -1.01 -9.15 -15.53
N TRP A 409 0.05 -8.34 -15.38
CA TRP A 409 0.32 -7.20 -16.27
C TRP A 409 0.57 -7.59 -17.75
N ILE A 410 1.49 -8.51 -18.05
CA ILE A 410 1.87 -8.85 -19.44
C ILE A 410 1.14 -10.10 -19.97
N LYS A 411 0.57 -10.00 -21.18
CA LYS A 411 -0.28 -11.05 -21.79
C LYS A 411 0.29 -11.63 -23.09
N ARG A 412 1.28 -12.53 -23.01
CA ARG A 412 1.81 -13.27 -24.18
C ARG A 412 0.96 -14.52 -24.52
N PRO A 413 0.56 -14.77 -25.78
CA PRO A 413 -0.03 -16.05 -26.22
C PRO A 413 0.85 -17.25 -25.86
N GLY A 414 0.26 -18.44 -25.67
CA GLY A 414 0.98 -19.67 -25.33
C GLY A 414 1.58 -19.73 -23.91
N THR A 415 1.74 -18.61 -23.22
CA THR A 415 2.08 -18.55 -21.78
C THR A 415 0.83 -18.60 -20.90
N SER A 416 0.98 -18.57 -19.58
CA SER A 416 -0.09 -18.36 -18.59
C SER A 416 -0.57 -16.90 -18.46
N ALA A 417 0.23 -15.91 -18.87
CA ALA A 417 0.11 -14.50 -18.44
C ALA A 417 0.06 -14.33 -16.90
N ASP A 418 1.01 -15.01 -16.23
CA ASP A 418 1.25 -14.92 -14.80
C ASP A 418 2.77 -14.76 -14.58
N GLY A 419 3.21 -13.69 -13.92
CA GLY A 419 4.61 -13.48 -13.50
C GLY A 419 5.65 -13.51 -14.62
N LEU A 420 5.34 -12.97 -15.80
CA LEU A 420 6.26 -13.02 -16.94
C LEU A 420 7.51 -12.14 -16.72
N PRO A 421 8.68 -12.44 -17.34
CA PRO A 421 9.90 -11.65 -17.18
C PRO A 421 9.74 -10.16 -17.51
N GLU A 422 8.83 -9.84 -18.43
CA GLU A 422 8.47 -8.47 -18.81
C GLU A 422 7.67 -7.75 -17.72
N THR A 423 6.85 -8.47 -16.93
CA THR A 423 6.19 -7.94 -15.72
C THR A 423 7.22 -7.53 -14.67
N HIS A 424 8.18 -8.41 -14.37
CA HIS A 424 9.28 -8.11 -13.43
C HIS A 424 10.13 -6.93 -13.92
N THR A 425 10.39 -6.86 -15.23
CA THR A 425 11.10 -5.73 -15.85
C THR A 425 10.32 -4.41 -15.71
N LEU A 426 9.00 -4.41 -15.87
CA LEU A 426 8.15 -3.24 -15.62
C LEU A 426 8.16 -2.82 -14.15
N LEU A 427 8.05 -3.77 -13.22
CA LEU A 427 8.11 -3.50 -11.79
C LEU A 427 9.47 -2.88 -11.42
N ALA A 428 10.57 -3.38 -11.98
CA ALA A 428 11.92 -2.83 -11.83
C ALA A 428 12.07 -1.43 -12.47
N LEU A 429 11.38 -1.16 -13.59
CA LEU A 429 11.37 0.15 -14.23
C LEU A 429 10.62 1.20 -13.41
N PHE A 430 9.44 0.86 -12.86
CA PHE A 430 8.73 1.75 -11.93
C PHE A 430 9.49 1.93 -10.61
N LYS A 431 10.08 0.87 -10.07
CA LYS A 431 11.00 0.91 -8.92
C LYS A 431 12.16 1.87 -9.17
N SER A 432 12.80 1.78 -10.34
CA SER A 432 13.84 2.71 -10.75
C SER A 432 13.32 4.15 -10.81
N PHE A 433 12.18 4.38 -11.44
CA PHE A 433 11.59 5.71 -11.61
C PHE A 433 11.34 6.41 -10.28
N ILE A 434 10.67 5.76 -9.33
CA ILE A 434 10.31 6.40 -8.05
C ILE A 434 11.54 6.74 -7.22
N HIS A 435 12.58 5.90 -7.19
CA HIS A 435 13.83 6.21 -6.48
C HIS A 435 14.67 7.29 -7.16
N HIS A 436 14.57 7.40 -8.49
CA HIS A 436 15.13 8.53 -9.22
C HIS A 436 14.47 9.87 -8.87
N ILE A 437 13.34 9.89 -8.13
CA ILE A 437 12.68 11.12 -7.62
C ILE A 437 12.75 11.21 -6.08
N SER A 438 12.41 10.13 -5.36
CA SER A 438 12.44 10.03 -3.90
C SER A 438 13.17 8.76 -3.45
N PRO A 439 14.43 8.84 -2.96
CA PRO A 439 15.20 7.64 -2.59
C PRO A 439 14.64 6.82 -1.41
N ARG A 440 13.60 7.32 -0.72
CA ARG A 440 12.91 6.67 0.40
C ARG A 440 11.55 6.08 0.04
N SER A 441 11.08 6.24 -1.19
CA SER A 441 9.83 5.65 -1.63
C SER A 441 9.89 4.12 -1.63
N VAL A 442 8.75 3.44 -1.60
CA VAL A 442 8.66 1.97 -1.54
C VAL A 442 7.59 1.40 -2.45
N LEU A 443 7.85 0.21 -3.01
CA LEU A 443 6.85 -0.59 -3.72
C LEU A 443 6.41 -1.80 -2.90
N MET A 444 5.10 -2.02 -2.87
CA MET A 444 4.47 -3.21 -2.30
C MET A 444 3.68 -3.96 -3.39
N PRO A 445 4.31 -4.89 -4.14
CA PRO A 445 3.60 -5.67 -5.14
C PRO A 445 2.52 -6.58 -4.53
N GLU A 446 1.30 -6.47 -5.06
CA GLU A 446 0.23 -7.43 -4.87
C GLU A 446 0.47 -8.62 -5.80
N ALA A 447 0.82 -9.76 -5.22
CA ALA A 447 0.81 -11.04 -5.90
C ALA A 447 0.31 -12.17 -4.97
N VAL A 448 -0.98 -12.53 -5.07
CA VAL A 448 -1.56 -13.70 -4.38
C VAL A 448 -0.95 -15.02 -4.88
N ARG A 449 0.26 -15.34 -4.43
CA ARG A 449 1.05 -16.52 -4.81
C ARG A 449 1.75 -17.12 -3.58
N PRO A 450 2.17 -18.40 -3.61
CA PRO A 450 3.01 -18.99 -2.56
C PRO A 450 4.28 -18.17 -2.35
N ASN A 451 4.82 -18.15 -1.13
CA ASN A 451 5.93 -17.26 -0.74
C ASN A 451 7.17 -17.48 -1.61
N HIS A 452 7.46 -18.72 -2.02
CA HIS A 452 8.60 -19.01 -2.90
C HIS A 452 8.45 -18.45 -4.33
N ILE A 453 7.24 -18.07 -4.75
CA ILE A 453 6.97 -17.34 -6.00
C ILE A 453 6.84 -15.83 -5.72
N ALA A 454 6.14 -15.45 -4.65
CA ALA A 454 5.99 -14.04 -4.26
C ALA A 454 7.35 -13.35 -4.00
N ALA A 455 8.33 -14.09 -3.48
CA ALA A 455 9.70 -13.62 -3.27
C ALA A 455 10.39 -13.12 -4.57
N HIS A 456 10.01 -13.64 -5.74
CA HIS A 456 10.58 -13.19 -7.01
C HIS A 456 10.19 -11.74 -7.37
N TYR A 457 9.09 -11.20 -6.81
CA TYR A 457 8.72 -9.80 -6.98
C TYR A 457 9.55 -8.83 -6.13
N ALA A 458 10.51 -9.33 -5.34
CA ALA A 458 11.61 -8.52 -4.79
C ALA A 458 12.78 -8.38 -5.81
N GLY A 459 12.74 -9.16 -6.90
CA GLY A 459 13.81 -9.22 -7.89
C GLY A 459 15.12 -9.72 -7.29
N ILE A 460 16.21 -9.02 -7.60
CA ILE A 460 17.56 -9.32 -7.12
C ILE A 460 18.11 -8.20 -6.22
N GLY A 461 19.14 -8.54 -5.43
CA GLY A 461 19.95 -7.52 -4.76
C GLY A 461 20.70 -6.68 -5.80
N THR A 462 20.49 -5.38 -5.78
CA THR A 462 21.13 -4.42 -6.69
C THR A 462 21.59 -3.17 -5.92
N GLU A 463 22.19 -2.24 -6.64
CA GLU A 463 22.46 -0.88 -6.17
C GLU A 463 21.79 0.07 -7.16
N LEU A 464 21.02 1.04 -6.62
CA LEU A 464 20.24 1.99 -7.40
C LEU A 464 20.44 3.38 -6.79
N CYS A 465 20.88 4.35 -7.58
CA CYS A 465 21.24 5.70 -7.12
C CYS A 465 22.21 5.68 -5.90
N GLY A 466 23.21 4.80 -5.93
CA GLY A 466 24.24 4.69 -4.88
C GLY A 466 23.79 4.03 -3.57
N SER A 467 22.69 3.26 -3.56
CA SER A 467 22.20 2.54 -2.38
C SER A 467 21.84 1.09 -2.70
N ALA A 468 22.31 0.16 -1.88
CA ALA A 468 21.97 -1.27 -1.97
C ALA A 468 20.51 -1.52 -1.57
N ARG A 469 19.76 -2.21 -2.43
CA ARG A 469 18.33 -2.56 -2.24
C ARG A 469 17.86 -3.67 -3.17
N SER A 470 16.59 -4.05 -3.10
CA SER A 470 15.89 -4.85 -4.11
C SER A 470 15.78 -4.12 -5.44
N SER A 471 15.79 -4.86 -6.55
CA SER A 471 15.54 -4.31 -7.89
C SER A 471 14.07 -4.06 -8.18
N GLU A 472 13.16 -4.61 -7.38
CA GLU A 472 11.70 -4.56 -7.56
C GLU A 472 10.99 -4.14 -6.26
N GLY A 473 10.17 -4.97 -5.63
CA GLY A 473 9.44 -4.64 -4.39
C GLY A 473 10.32 -4.49 -3.14
N ASP A 474 9.87 -3.64 -2.20
CA ASP A 474 10.44 -3.47 -0.86
C ASP A 474 9.63 -4.23 0.20
N LEU A 475 8.30 -4.29 0.04
CA LEU A 475 7.38 -4.98 0.92
C LEU A 475 6.62 -6.05 0.15
N LEU A 476 6.77 -7.31 0.54
CA LEU A 476 6.20 -8.45 -0.19
C LEU A 476 5.01 -9.01 0.60
N LEU A 477 3.80 -8.98 0.05
CA LEU A 477 2.60 -9.44 0.74
C LEU A 477 2.59 -10.97 0.87
N SER A 478 2.62 -11.47 2.11
CA SER A 478 2.71 -12.90 2.43
C SER A 478 1.34 -13.50 2.75
N PHE A 479 0.53 -13.72 1.72
CA PHE A 479 -0.80 -14.34 1.86
C PHE A 479 -0.73 -15.81 2.34
N GLU A 480 0.34 -16.53 2.01
CA GLU A 480 0.58 -17.90 2.52
C GLU A 480 0.92 -17.91 4.02
N MET A 481 1.67 -16.91 4.52
CA MET A 481 1.92 -16.76 5.96
C MET A 481 0.64 -16.33 6.72
N GLN A 482 -0.17 -15.47 6.12
CA GLN A 482 -1.51 -15.13 6.64
C GLN A 482 -2.40 -16.38 6.74
N ALA A 483 -2.41 -17.25 5.73
CA ALA A 483 -3.19 -18.48 5.75
C ALA A 483 -2.74 -19.42 6.88
N ALA A 484 -1.43 -19.57 7.11
CA ALA A 484 -0.89 -20.37 8.20
C ALA A 484 -1.15 -19.77 9.59
N LEU A 485 -1.12 -18.44 9.73
CA LEU A 485 -1.52 -17.71 10.94
C LEU A 485 -3.01 -17.91 11.24
N ARG A 486 -3.86 -17.83 10.22
CA ARG A 486 -5.30 -18.11 10.31
C ARG A 486 -5.58 -19.56 10.72
N GLU A 487 -4.96 -20.54 10.07
CA GLU A 487 -5.10 -21.96 10.42
C GLU A 487 -4.76 -22.21 11.90
N MET A 488 -3.66 -21.61 12.39
CA MET A 488 -3.25 -21.71 13.79
C MET A 488 -4.29 -21.12 14.76
N LEU A 489 -4.82 -19.93 14.47
CA LEU A 489 -5.78 -19.23 15.35
C LEU A 489 -7.17 -19.89 15.34
N TRP A 490 -7.62 -20.39 14.20
CA TRP A 490 -8.93 -21.03 14.03
C TRP A 490 -8.96 -22.45 14.62
N PHE A 491 -7.90 -23.24 14.45
CA PHE A 491 -7.86 -24.65 14.86
C PHE A 491 -6.96 -24.94 16.06
N CYS A 492 -6.36 -23.91 16.66
CA CYS A 492 -5.53 -23.96 17.87
C CYS A 492 -4.31 -24.90 17.72
N ARG A 493 -3.59 -24.80 16.59
CA ARG A 493 -2.45 -25.67 16.21
C ARG A 493 -1.27 -24.86 15.68
N THR A 494 -0.12 -24.94 16.33
CA THR A 494 1.08 -24.15 15.95
C THR A 494 1.89 -24.73 14.78
N ALA A 495 1.76 -26.02 14.47
CA ALA A 495 2.58 -26.69 13.46
C ALA A 495 2.49 -26.10 12.02
N PRO A 496 1.32 -25.66 11.51
CA PRO A 496 1.22 -25.00 10.19
C PRO A 496 1.93 -23.64 10.17
N TYR A 497 1.74 -22.84 11.23
CA TYR A 497 2.45 -21.57 11.42
C TYR A 497 3.96 -21.78 11.45
N TRP A 498 4.45 -22.75 12.25
CA TRP A 498 5.88 -23.05 12.31
C TRP A 498 6.46 -23.54 11.00
N ARG A 499 5.70 -24.36 10.24
CA ARG A 499 6.09 -24.78 8.89
C ARG A 499 6.27 -23.56 7.97
N ALA A 500 5.32 -22.62 7.99
CA ALA A 500 5.38 -21.40 7.17
C ALA A 500 6.54 -20.46 7.59
N VAL A 501 6.76 -20.23 8.89
CA VAL A 501 7.90 -19.42 9.38
C VAL A 501 9.24 -20.02 8.96
N LEU A 502 9.42 -21.33 9.11
CA LEU A 502 10.68 -22.02 8.78
C LEU A 502 10.92 -22.17 7.27
N GLN A 503 9.88 -22.02 6.44
CA GLN A 503 9.97 -22.07 4.97
C GLN A 503 9.93 -20.68 4.31
N LEU A 504 9.77 -19.60 5.09
CA LEU A 504 9.67 -18.24 4.59
C LEU A 504 10.99 -17.82 3.88
N PRO A 505 10.98 -17.50 2.58
CA PRO A 505 12.20 -17.21 1.82
C PRO A 505 12.95 -15.98 2.35
N LYS A 506 14.27 -16.03 2.32
CA LYS A 506 15.12 -14.84 2.55
C LYS A 506 15.05 -13.94 1.32
N LEU A 507 14.70 -12.67 1.53
CA LEU A 507 14.60 -11.66 0.49
C LEU A 507 15.94 -10.92 0.28
N PRO A 508 16.12 -10.20 -0.85
CA PRO A 508 17.27 -9.32 -1.08
C PRO A 508 17.44 -8.23 0.00
N PRO A 509 18.64 -7.62 0.14
CA PRO A 509 18.83 -6.44 0.97
C PRO A 509 17.83 -5.34 0.61
N GLY A 510 17.25 -4.66 1.60
CA GLY A 510 16.24 -3.62 1.36
C GLY A 510 14.83 -4.13 1.05
N ALA A 511 14.60 -5.44 0.96
CA ALA A 511 13.26 -6.00 0.97
C ALA A 511 12.87 -6.59 2.35
N ASP A 512 11.57 -6.75 2.59
CA ASP A 512 11.01 -7.45 3.75
C ASP A 512 9.62 -8.03 3.44
N TRP A 513 9.19 -9.00 4.23
CA TRP A 513 7.84 -9.54 4.16
C TRP A 513 6.83 -8.62 4.87
N CYS A 514 5.63 -8.55 4.33
CA CYS A 514 4.49 -7.83 4.87
C CYS A 514 3.36 -8.84 5.11
N VAL A 515 3.00 -9.07 6.38
CA VAL A 515 2.02 -10.09 6.77
C VAL A 515 0.70 -9.41 7.14
N PRO A 516 -0.36 -9.59 6.34
CA PRO A 516 -1.70 -9.13 6.72
C PRO A 516 -2.37 -10.07 7.72
N LEU A 517 -3.12 -9.52 8.68
CA LEU A 517 -4.13 -10.29 9.41
C LEU A 517 -5.39 -10.47 8.55
N ALA A 518 -5.84 -9.36 7.97
CA ALA A 518 -6.94 -9.29 7.00
C ALA A 518 -6.59 -8.23 5.93
N HIS A 519 -7.36 -8.21 4.84
CA HIS A 519 -7.32 -7.22 3.77
C HIS A 519 -8.73 -7.09 3.16
N HIS A 520 -8.89 -6.22 2.17
CA HIS A 520 -10.18 -5.98 1.51
C HIS A 520 -10.64 -7.11 0.57
N ASP A 521 -9.75 -8.03 0.22
CA ASP A 521 -9.97 -9.13 -0.73
C ASP A 521 -10.13 -10.49 -0.04
N ASP A 522 -10.48 -11.51 -0.82
CA ASP A 522 -10.95 -12.79 -0.31
C ASP A 522 -9.92 -13.55 0.53
N ILE A 523 -10.44 -14.29 1.50
CA ILE A 523 -9.73 -15.31 2.24
C ILE A 523 -9.42 -16.45 1.26
N TYR A 524 -8.26 -16.38 0.63
CA TYR A 524 -7.82 -17.40 -0.32
C TYR A 524 -7.42 -18.70 0.39
N LEU A 525 -8.36 -19.63 0.45
CA LEU A 525 -8.19 -20.97 1.04
C LEU A 525 -7.31 -21.90 0.19
N GLY A 526 -6.85 -21.44 -0.98
CA GLY A 526 -5.95 -22.20 -1.86
C GLY A 526 -4.62 -22.59 -1.24
N PHE A 527 -4.12 -21.82 -0.26
CA PHE A 527 -2.90 -22.14 0.50
C PHE A 527 -3.10 -23.24 1.57
N LEU A 528 -4.34 -23.52 1.98
CA LEU A 528 -4.64 -24.53 2.99
C LEU A 528 -4.64 -25.94 2.38
N GLU A 529 -4.17 -26.93 3.15
CA GLU A 529 -4.29 -28.35 2.80
C GLU A 529 -5.76 -28.73 2.53
N ARG A 530 -6.01 -29.67 1.61
CA ARG A 530 -7.37 -29.93 1.09
C ARG A 530 -8.39 -30.36 2.16
N SER A 531 -7.94 -31.00 3.23
CA SER A 531 -8.73 -31.32 4.44
C SER A 531 -9.06 -30.06 5.23
N VAL A 532 -8.05 -29.30 5.63
CA VAL A 532 -8.16 -28.02 6.37
C VAL A 532 -9.06 -27.03 5.64
N ARG A 533 -8.99 -26.97 4.30
CA ARG A 533 -9.88 -26.17 3.44
C ARG A 533 -11.36 -26.50 3.65
N GLN A 534 -11.72 -27.76 3.90
CA GLN A 534 -13.10 -28.17 4.18
C GLN A 534 -13.54 -27.73 5.58
N ASP A 535 -12.69 -27.92 6.60
CA ASP A 535 -12.96 -27.48 7.97
C ASP A 535 -13.10 -25.95 8.06
N ALA A 536 -12.22 -25.20 7.38
CA ALA A 536 -12.28 -23.75 7.27
C ALA A 536 -13.58 -23.31 6.56
N ALA A 537 -13.95 -23.96 5.46
CA ALA A 537 -15.19 -23.69 4.76
C ALA A 537 -16.46 -24.08 5.55
N ILE A 538 -16.34 -24.91 6.59
CA ILE A 538 -17.42 -25.18 7.57
C ILE A 538 -17.46 -24.09 8.64
N LEU A 539 -16.31 -23.69 9.19
CA LEU A 539 -16.19 -22.60 10.17
C LEU A 539 -16.73 -21.28 9.61
N ILE A 540 -16.25 -20.88 8.43
CA ILE A 540 -16.64 -19.62 7.77
C ILE A 540 -18.16 -19.52 7.62
N ARG A 541 -18.82 -20.59 7.15
CA ARG A 541 -20.29 -20.63 6.99
C ARG A 541 -21.04 -20.61 8.32
N LYS A 542 -20.50 -21.22 9.39
CA LYS A 542 -21.08 -21.14 10.74
C LYS A 542 -21.03 -19.72 11.31
N CYS A 543 -20.00 -18.95 10.97
CA CYS A 543 -19.83 -17.56 11.36
C CYS A 543 -20.57 -16.55 10.45
N GLY A 544 -21.44 -17.02 9.55
CA GLY A 544 -22.20 -16.19 8.61
C GLY A 544 -21.38 -15.68 7.42
N GLY A 545 -20.11 -16.07 7.31
CA GLY A 545 -19.28 -15.81 6.13
C GLY A 545 -19.63 -16.72 4.95
N MET A 546 -19.11 -16.35 3.78
CA MET A 546 -19.40 -17.02 2.51
C MET A 546 -18.17 -17.71 1.92
N VAL A 547 -18.40 -18.74 1.11
CA VAL A 547 -17.37 -19.53 0.42
C VAL A 547 -17.80 -19.72 -1.04
N PHE A 548 -16.95 -19.35 -1.99
CA PHE A 548 -17.26 -19.18 -3.41
C PHE A 548 -16.07 -19.61 -4.29
N ARG A 549 -16.11 -19.36 -5.62
CA ARG A 549 -15.05 -19.72 -6.60
C ARG A 549 -14.55 -21.17 -6.39
N GLY A 550 -15.41 -22.17 -6.61
CA GLY A 550 -15.06 -23.59 -6.43
C GLY A 550 -14.74 -24.04 -4.99
N GLY A 551 -14.79 -23.15 -4.00
CA GLY A 551 -14.40 -23.43 -2.61
C GLY A 551 -12.93 -23.11 -2.29
N ILE A 552 -12.22 -22.38 -3.15
CA ILE A 552 -10.86 -21.86 -2.87
C ILE A 552 -10.85 -20.40 -2.40
N SER A 553 -11.97 -19.68 -2.50
CA SER A 553 -12.13 -18.30 -2.01
C SER A 553 -13.25 -18.19 -0.98
N ALA A 554 -13.11 -17.27 -0.04
CA ALA A 554 -14.11 -17.02 1.00
C ALA A 554 -14.08 -15.56 1.49
N ALA A 555 -15.12 -15.13 2.20
CA ALA A 555 -15.17 -13.80 2.81
C ALA A 555 -15.88 -13.86 4.17
N CYS A 556 -15.23 -13.29 5.18
CA CYS A 556 -15.73 -13.15 6.55
C CYS A 556 -14.81 -12.19 7.31
N ARG A 557 -15.33 -11.34 8.21
CA ARG A 557 -14.50 -10.58 9.13
C ARG A 557 -13.79 -11.52 10.11
N GLU A 558 -12.52 -11.23 10.39
CA GLU A 558 -11.68 -12.09 11.24
C GLU A 558 -12.26 -12.29 12.64
N TYR A 559 -12.90 -11.26 13.22
CA TYR A 559 -13.49 -11.35 14.56
C TYR A 559 -14.67 -12.34 14.63
N ASP A 560 -15.46 -12.47 13.56
CA ASP A 560 -16.51 -13.49 13.45
C ASP A 560 -15.91 -14.91 13.41
N LEU A 561 -14.77 -15.10 12.73
CA LEU A 561 -14.04 -16.38 12.68
C LEU A 561 -13.37 -16.73 14.01
N LEU A 562 -12.91 -15.72 14.76
CA LEU A 562 -12.38 -15.83 16.11
C LEU A 562 -13.48 -15.95 17.19
N ALA A 563 -14.68 -16.40 16.80
CA ALA A 563 -15.86 -16.61 17.63
C ALA A 563 -16.32 -15.38 18.44
N ARG A 564 -15.95 -14.18 18.00
CA ARG A 564 -16.13 -12.90 18.71
C ARG A 564 -15.56 -12.89 20.14
N ASP A 565 -14.47 -13.63 20.37
CA ASP A 565 -13.72 -13.59 21.63
C ASP A 565 -12.57 -12.57 21.53
N PRO A 566 -12.57 -11.47 22.30
CA PRO A 566 -11.54 -10.45 22.22
C PRO A 566 -10.17 -10.93 22.73
N ARG A 567 -10.10 -12.05 23.46
CA ARG A 567 -8.83 -12.71 23.81
C ARG A 567 -8.25 -13.43 22.60
N ARG A 568 -9.09 -14.05 21.76
CA ARG A 568 -8.67 -14.59 20.45
C ARG A 568 -8.24 -13.47 19.49
N LEU A 569 -8.89 -12.31 19.54
CA LEU A 569 -8.44 -11.12 18.80
C LEU A 569 -7.08 -10.59 19.30
N ALA A 570 -6.87 -10.52 20.62
CA ALA A 570 -5.58 -10.17 21.20
C ALA A 570 -4.45 -11.17 20.82
N LEU A 571 -4.75 -12.48 20.78
CA LEU A 571 -3.85 -13.51 20.27
C LEU A 571 -3.50 -13.31 18.79
N ALA A 572 -4.47 -12.87 17.97
CA ALA A 572 -4.23 -12.54 16.58
C ALA A 572 -3.27 -11.35 16.43
N PHE A 573 -3.44 -10.28 17.21
CA PHE A 573 -2.50 -9.14 17.20
C PHE A 573 -1.11 -9.50 17.75
N PHE A 574 -1.03 -10.31 18.81
CA PHE A 574 0.23 -10.80 19.35
C PHE A 574 1.03 -11.60 18.32
N THR A 575 0.38 -12.56 17.64
CA THR A 575 1.03 -13.42 16.64
C THR A 575 1.34 -12.70 15.32
N LEU A 576 0.64 -11.60 15.02
CA LEU A 576 0.93 -10.70 13.91
C LEU A 576 2.13 -9.77 14.22
N VAL A 577 2.07 -9.00 15.31
CA VAL A 577 3.03 -7.93 15.60
C VAL A 577 4.41 -8.47 16.01
N LEU A 578 4.43 -9.61 16.71
CA LEU A 578 5.65 -10.30 17.15
C LEU A 578 6.05 -11.46 16.22
N GLY A 579 5.32 -11.67 15.12
CA GLY A 579 5.64 -12.63 14.06
C GLY A 579 6.75 -12.15 13.12
N PRO A 580 7.01 -12.90 12.02
CA PRO A 580 8.02 -12.53 11.03
C PRO A 580 7.59 -11.31 10.20
N GLY A 581 8.56 -10.46 9.84
CA GLY A 581 8.37 -9.33 8.92
C GLY A 581 7.57 -8.16 9.50
N THR A 582 6.83 -7.50 8.62
CA THR A 582 6.10 -6.24 8.86
C THR A 582 4.60 -6.48 9.05
N PRO A 583 3.99 -6.05 10.18
CA PRO A 583 2.57 -6.23 10.44
C PRO A 583 1.70 -5.32 9.56
N PHE A 584 0.63 -5.88 8.99
CA PHE A 584 -0.34 -5.14 8.18
C PHE A 584 -1.76 -5.37 8.74
N VAL A 585 -2.33 -4.33 9.35
CA VAL A 585 -3.66 -4.35 9.98
C VAL A 585 -4.67 -3.68 9.05
N TYR A 586 -5.83 -4.29 8.86
CA TYR A 586 -6.91 -3.78 8.01
C TYR A 586 -8.06 -3.24 8.86
N SER A 587 -8.57 -2.07 8.46
CA SER A 587 -9.49 -1.25 9.26
C SER A 587 -10.74 -1.99 9.72
N GLY A 588 -11.06 -1.86 11.00
CA GLY A 588 -12.16 -2.53 11.68
C GLY A 588 -11.70 -3.80 12.41
N SER A 589 -10.56 -4.41 12.07
CA SER A 589 -10.05 -5.54 12.84
C SER A 589 -9.72 -5.14 14.28
N GLU A 590 -9.16 -3.95 14.47
CA GLU A 590 -8.75 -3.40 15.76
C GLU A 590 -9.90 -3.21 16.77
N ILE A 591 -11.12 -2.92 16.29
CA ILE A 591 -12.34 -2.83 17.11
C ILE A 591 -13.24 -4.08 17.05
N GLY A 592 -12.80 -5.18 16.42
CA GLY A 592 -13.63 -6.38 16.26
C GLY A 592 -14.88 -6.17 15.39
N ALA A 593 -14.76 -5.45 14.27
CA ALA A 593 -15.86 -5.22 13.34
C ALA A 593 -16.40 -6.53 12.74
N ASN A 594 -17.72 -6.70 12.76
CA ASN A 594 -18.43 -7.88 12.26
C ASN A 594 -18.79 -7.78 10.77
N ASN A 595 -19.21 -8.89 10.17
CA ASN A 595 -19.73 -8.98 8.80
C ASN A 595 -20.82 -7.93 8.48
N ALA A 596 -20.58 -7.12 7.45
CA ALA A 596 -21.42 -5.99 7.05
C ALA A 596 -22.45 -6.39 5.98
N PHE A 597 -23.46 -7.18 6.38
CA PHE A 597 -24.47 -7.74 5.47
C PHE A 597 -25.27 -6.69 4.68
N ASP A 598 -25.76 -5.63 5.34
CA ASP A 598 -26.57 -4.60 4.68
C ASP A 598 -25.76 -3.82 3.62
N PHE A 599 -24.49 -3.52 3.93
CA PHE A 599 -23.56 -2.91 2.99
C PHE A 599 -23.30 -3.82 1.78
N ALA A 600 -23.11 -5.13 2.00
CA ALA A 600 -22.94 -6.08 0.89
C ALA A 600 -24.20 -6.17 -0.01
N HIS A 601 -25.40 -6.07 0.56
CA HIS A 601 -26.64 -5.98 -0.22
C HIS A 601 -26.81 -4.64 -0.98
N ILE A 602 -26.26 -3.54 -0.47
CA ILE A 602 -26.23 -2.24 -1.17
C ILE A 602 -25.23 -2.28 -2.34
N GLN A 603 -24.04 -2.81 -2.12
CA GLN A 603 -23.02 -2.96 -3.17
C GLN A 603 -23.44 -3.96 -4.26
N MET A 604 -24.12 -5.05 -3.90
CA MET A 604 -24.77 -5.97 -4.85
C MET A 604 -25.69 -5.23 -5.84
N LYS A 605 -26.51 -4.30 -5.36
CA LYS A 605 -27.44 -3.51 -6.20
C LYS A 605 -26.70 -2.53 -7.12
N ARG A 606 -25.74 -1.78 -6.59
CA ARG A 606 -24.86 -0.89 -7.39
C ARG A 606 -24.14 -1.67 -8.49
N ARG A 607 -23.63 -2.86 -8.19
CA ARG A 607 -22.95 -3.76 -9.14
C ARG A 607 -23.90 -4.34 -10.19
N TYR A 608 -25.13 -4.69 -9.80
CA TYR A 608 -26.19 -5.09 -10.72
C TYR A 608 -26.55 -3.96 -11.70
N GLU A 609 -26.81 -2.75 -11.20
CA GLU A 609 -27.08 -1.56 -12.01
C GLU A 609 -25.93 -1.26 -12.98
N ARG A 610 -24.66 -1.34 -12.51
CA ARG A 610 -23.47 -1.18 -13.34
C ARG A 610 -23.38 -2.21 -14.46
N LEU A 611 -23.56 -3.49 -14.15
CA LEU A 611 -23.52 -4.57 -15.15
C LEU A 611 -24.66 -4.42 -16.17
N ARG A 612 -25.86 -4.04 -15.73
CA ARG A 612 -27.00 -3.71 -16.61
C ARG A 612 -26.70 -2.53 -17.53
N ALA A 613 -26.08 -1.46 -17.03
CA ALA A 613 -25.67 -0.31 -17.83
C ALA A 613 -24.59 -0.67 -18.87
N CYS A 614 -23.70 -1.60 -18.54
CA CYS A 614 -22.72 -2.17 -19.48
C CYS A 614 -23.32 -3.21 -20.46
N GLY A 615 -24.64 -3.44 -20.44
CA GLY A 615 -25.35 -4.33 -21.36
C GLY A 615 -25.44 -5.80 -20.94
N PHE A 616 -24.98 -6.17 -19.74
CA PHE A 616 -24.95 -7.57 -19.29
C PHE A 616 -26.30 -8.06 -18.78
N MET A 617 -26.66 -9.29 -19.16
CA MET A 617 -27.89 -9.98 -18.75
C MET A 617 -27.61 -10.87 -17.52
N VAL A 618 -27.44 -10.23 -16.36
CA VAL A 618 -27.21 -10.87 -15.05
C VAL A 618 -28.45 -10.80 -14.16
N ALA A 619 -28.50 -11.65 -13.12
CA ALA A 619 -29.50 -11.57 -12.04
C ALA A 619 -28.94 -10.75 -10.86
N GLU A 620 -29.79 -9.97 -10.17
CA GLU A 620 -29.37 -9.11 -9.05
C GLU A 620 -28.62 -9.89 -7.96
N GLY A 621 -29.17 -11.02 -7.51
CA GLY A 621 -28.54 -11.88 -6.50
C GLY A 621 -27.23 -12.56 -6.95
N ALA A 622 -26.92 -12.58 -8.24
CA ALA A 622 -25.64 -13.05 -8.77
C ALA A 622 -24.58 -11.92 -8.82
N CYS A 623 -24.96 -10.68 -8.50
CA CYS A 623 -24.05 -9.52 -8.45
C CYS A 623 -23.50 -9.26 -7.02
N LEU A 624 -23.77 -10.17 -6.08
CA LEU A 624 -23.22 -10.14 -4.74
C LEU A 624 -21.75 -10.54 -4.78
N ASP A 625 -20.87 -9.61 -4.44
CA ASP A 625 -19.46 -9.90 -4.17
C ASP A 625 -19.33 -10.18 -2.66
N PRO A 626 -19.00 -11.41 -2.24
CA PRO A 626 -18.88 -11.73 -0.83
C PRO A 626 -17.81 -10.91 -0.10
N ARG A 627 -16.80 -10.39 -0.82
CA ARG A 627 -15.77 -9.52 -0.25
C ARG A 627 -16.37 -8.25 0.36
N ASP A 628 -17.56 -7.81 -0.06
CA ASP A 628 -18.22 -6.64 0.52
C ASP A 628 -18.62 -6.83 2.01
N LEU A 629 -18.79 -8.08 2.49
CA LEU A 629 -19.02 -8.38 3.92
C LEU A 629 -17.94 -7.85 4.87
N GLN A 630 -16.72 -7.66 4.36
CA GLN A 630 -15.56 -7.18 5.13
C GLN A 630 -15.14 -5.75 4.75
N ARG A 631 -15.90 -5.06 3.88
CA ARG A 631 -15.60 -3.70 3.39
C ARG A 631 -16.51 -2.59 3.94
N GLY A 632 -17.50 -2.94 4.75
CA GLY A 632 -18.50 -1.99 5.27
C GLY A 632 -17.95 -0.88 6.17
N PRO A 633 -18.71 0.21 6.34
CA PRO A 633 -18.29 1.45 7.00
C PRO A 633 -18.01 1.30 8.49
N LEU A 634 -17.14 2.19 9.00
CA LEU A 634 -16.64 2.21 10.38
C LEU A 634 -16.90 3.59 11.02
N PRO A 635 -17.93 3.75 11.87
CA PRO A 635 -18.29 5.04 12.44
C PRO A 635 -17.20 5.63 13.34
N ARG A 636 -16.91 6.93 13.15
CA ARG A 636 -15.95 7.70 13.97
C ARG A 636 -16.23 7.56 15.47
N SER A 637 -17.50 7.66 15.86
CA SER A 637 -17.96 7.57 17.24
C SER A 637 -17.71 6.20 17.88
N LEU A 638 -17.74 5.12 17.10
CA LEU A 638 -17.42 3.77 17.56
C LEU A 638 -15.91 3.59 17.72
N LEU A 639 -15.13 4.05 16.73
CA LEU A 639 -13.66 3.97 16.74
C LEU A 639 -13.06 4.73 17.93
N PHE A 640 -13.45 5.99 18.14
CA PHE A 640 -12.93 6.79 19.26
C PHE A 640 -13.40 6.29 20.63
N ARG A 641 -14.64 5.81 20.77
CA ARG A 641 -15.10 5.20 22.03
C ARG A 641 -14.26 3.97 22.39
N ALA A 642 -14.03 3.06 21.44
CA ALA A 642 -13.21 1.87 21.69
C ALA A 642 -11.76 2.26 22.09
N LEU A 643 -11.22 3.35 21.52
CA LEU A 643 -9.92 3.90 21.90
C LEU A 643 -9.91 4.39 23.35
N GLU A 644 -10.91 5.18 23.77
CA GLU A 644 -11.08 5.66 25.14
C GLU A 644 -11.22 4.49 26.14
N GLU A 645 -12.08 3.51 25.81
CA GLU A 645 -12.31 2.30 26.61
C GLU A 645 -11.02 1.46 26.75
N SER A 646 -10.17 1.42 25.71
CA SER A 646 -8.89 0.67 25.73
C SER A 646 -7.86 1.21 26.73
N GLU A 647 -7.98 2.46 27.18
CA GLU A 647 -7.08 3.05 28.20
C GLU A 647 -7.42 2.59 29.62
N LEU A 648 -8.65 2.12 29.84
CA LEU A 648 -9.12 1.63 31.13
C LEU A 648 -8.76 0.15 31.38
N VAL A 649 -8.25 -0.55 30.36
CA VAL A 649 -8.01 -2.01 30.36
C VAL A 649 -6.87 -2.41 31.30
N LYS A 650 -7.23 -3.03 32.42
CA LYS A 650 -6.32 -3.79 33.29
C LYS A 650 -6.41 -5.28 32.95
N ARG A 651 -5.30 -6.02 33.06
CA ARG A 651 -5.25 -7.47 32.78
C ARG A 651 -6.29 -8.20 33.64
N GLY A 652 -7.17 -8.97 33.00
CA GLY A 652 -8.26 -9.70 33.67
C GLY A 652 -9.48 -8.88 34.10
N ALA A 653 -9.52 -7.57 33.89
CA ALA A 653 -10.63 -6.70 34.30
C ALA A 653 -11.62 -6.33 33.19
N SER A 654 -11.24 -6.54 31.92
CA SER A 654 -11.99 -6.16 30.72
C SER A 654 -12.12 -7.36 29.77
N THR A 655 -13.29 -7.53 29.16
CA THR A 655 -13.62 -8.72 28.34
C THR A 655 -14.40 -8.38 27.05
N GLY A 656 -14.37 -7.12 26.60
CA GLY A 656 -14.87 -6.71 25.29
C GLY A 656 -13.73 -6.39 24.31
N VAL A 657 -14.09 -5.82 23.15
CA VAL A 657 -13.15 -5.51 22.05
C VAL A 657 -12.05 -4.52 22.44
N GLU A 658 -12.29 -3.68 23.45
CA GLU A 658 -11.32 -2.75 24.03
C GLU A 658 -10.05 -3.47 24.54
N TYR A 659 -10.15 -4.73 24.97
CA TYR A 659 -9.00 -5.55 25.34
C TYR A 659 -8.09 -5.85 24.14
N GLY A 660 -8.66 -6.22 22.99
CA GLY A 660 -7.89 -6.45 21.76
C GLY A 660 -7.17 -5.20 21.29
N LEU A 661 -7.87 -4.05 21.35
CA LEU A 661 -7.30 -2.75 20.99
C LEU A 661 -6.18 -2.32 21.95
N ALA A 662 -6.36 -2.50 23.26
CA ALA A 662 -5.34 -2.20 24.27
C ALA A 662 -4.07 -3.05 24.08
N ILE A 663 -4.22 -4.33 23.71
CA ILE A 663 -3.10 -5.20 23.40
C ILE A 663 -2.40 -4.76 22.09
N LEU A 664 -3.14 -4.44 21.02
CA LEU A 664 -2.54 -3.91 19.78
C LEU A 664 -1.72 -2.62 20.04
N ARG A 665 -2.24 -1.68 20.83
CA ARG A 665 -1.54 -0.44 21.23
C ARG A 665 -0.24 -0.72 21.96
N ARG A 666 -0.25 -1.63 22.94
CA ARG A 666 0.95 -2.04 23.69
C ARG A 666 1.96 -2.73 22.77
N LEU A 667 1.51 -3.64 21.91
CA LEU A 667 2.37 -4.35 20.97
C LEU A 667 3.04 -3.43 19.94
N ASN A 668 2.32 -2.44 19.40
CA ASN A 668 2.90 -1.43 18.51
C ASN A 668 3.97 -0.60 19.24
N ALA A 669 3.66 -0.07 20.44
CA ALA A 669 4.61 0.70 21.24
C ALA A 669 5.86 -0.11 21.66
N LEU A 670 5.68 -1.39 22.02
CA LEU A 670 6.77 -2.31 22.34
C LEU A 670 7.61 -2.66 21.10
N ARG A 671 6.98 -2.88 19.94
CA ARG A 671 7.72 -3.07 18.69
C ARG A 671 8.58 -1.86 18.38
N SER A 672 8.02 -0.65 18.44
CA SER A 672 8.75 0.61 18.23
C SER A 672 9.97 0.79 19.14
N SER A 673 9.99 0.21 20.35
CA SER A 673 11.11 0.32 21.29
C SER A 673 12.10 -0.86 21.30
N HIS A 674 11.79 -1.99 20.66
CA HIS A 674 12.63 -3.20 20.66
C HIS A 674 13.07 -3.59 19.23
N PRO A 675 14.34 -3.38 18.86
CA PRO A 675 14.88 -3.76 17.54
C PRO A 675 14.71 -5.25 17.20
N SER A 676 14.73 -6.16 18.19
CA SER A 676 14.46 -7.58 17.99
C SER A 676 13.10 -7.87 17.36
N LEU A 677 12.09 -7.05 17.66
CA LEU A 677 10.72 -7.18 17.13
C LEU A 677 10.62 -6.70 15.69
N HIS A 678 11.50 -5.79 15.25
CA HIS A 678 11.62 -5.37 13.86
C HIS A 678 12.48 -6.33 13.02
N SER A 679 13.75 -6.49 13.38
CA SER A 679 14.77 -7.15 12.55
C SER A 679 15.48 -8.34 13.21
N GLY A 680 15.25 -8.56 14.51
CA GLY A 680 15.83 -9.70 15.22
C GLY A 680 15.27 -11.04 14.76
N CYS A 681 16.03 -12.10 15.00
CA CYS A 681 15.63 -13.45 14.64
C CYS A 681 14.44 -13.93 15.50
N MET A 682 13.73 -14.93 14.98
CA MET A 682 12.62 -15.61 15.66
C MET A 682 13.00 -17.07 15.83
N GLN A 683 13.11 -17.52 17.09
CA GLN A 683 13.60 -18.84 17.46
C GLN A 683 12.47 -19.64 18.12
N PRO A 684 11.97 -20.73 17.54
CA PRO A 684 10.94 -21.56 18.16
C PRO A 684 11.39 -22.08 19.53
N VAL A 685 10.50 -22.08 20.52
CA VAL A 685 10.70 -22.72 21.83
C VAL A 685 9.85 -23.98 21.88
N ASP A 686 10.44 -25.12 22.27
CA ASP A 686 9.67 -26.35 22.48
C ASP A 686 8.84 -26.22 23.75
N THR A 687 7.56 -26.58 23.64
CA THR A 687 6.52 -26.48 24.67
C THR A 687 5.95 -27.84 25.07
N GLY A 688 6.30 -28.90 24.32
CA GLY A 688 5.62 -30.19 24.35
C GLY A 688 4.16 -30.19 23.89
N ARG A 689 3.61 -29.05 23.42
CA ARG A 689 2.17 -28.86 23.16
C ARG A 689 1.90 -28.13 21.83
N ALA A 690 1.06 -28.74 20.99
CA ALA A 690 0.67 -28.16 19.70
C ALA A 690 -0.25 -26.93 19.85
N GLU A 691 -0.82 -26.73 21.03
CA GLU A 691 -1.75 -25.64 21.37
C GLU A 691 -1.05 -24.41 21.97
N ILE A 692 0.26 -24.51 22.26
CA ILE A 692 1.03 -23.44 22.88
C ILE A 692 2.07 -22.93 21.88
N LEU A 693 1.97 -21.65 21.52
CA LEU A 693 2.97 -20.96 20.72
C LEU A 693 3.99 -20.32 21.65
N ALA A 694 5.25 -20.77 21.59
CA ALA A 694 6.35 -20.11 22.28
C ALA A 694 7.55 -19.90 21.35
N PHE A 695 8.23 -18.76 21.51
CA PHE A 695 9.41 -18.40 20.72
C PHE A 695 10.23 -17.29 21.39
N ILE A 696 11.49 -17.12 20.99
CA ILE A 696 12.33 -16.01 21.41
C ILE A 696 12.53 -15.06 20.22
N ARG A 697 12.35 -13.76 20.45
CA ARG A 697 12.81 -12.68 19.56
C ARG A 697 14.12 -12.11 20.09
N HIS A 698 15.10 -11.91 19.22
CA HIS A 698 16.46 -11.56 19.65
C HIS A 698 17.27 -10.84 18.56
N ASP A 699 17.90 -9.71 18.88
CA ASP A 699 18.96 -9.08 18.09
C ASP A 699 20.21 -8.88 18.97
N ALA A 700 21.19 -9.78 18.82
CA ALA A 700 22.41 -9.84 19.63
C ALA A 700 23.24 -8.53 19.68
N ALA A 701 23.02 -7.62 18.73
CA ALA A 701 23.74 -6.35 18.66
C ALA A 701 22.92 -5.15 19.20
N ARG A 702 21.66 -5.34 19.61
CA ARG A 702 20.72 -4.22 19.82
C ARG A 702 19.84 -4.31 21.06
N ASP A 703 19.39 -5.48 21.49
CA ASP A 703 18.50 -5.61 22.66
C ASP A 703 18.56 -6.99 23.37
N ARG A 704 17.78 -7.12 24.44
CA ARG A 704 17.64 -8.36 25.22
C ARG A 704 16.77 -9.37 24.47
N PRO A 705 16.97 -10.68 24.66
CA PRO A 705 16.02 -11.67 24.18
C PRO A 705 14.65 -11.50 24.85
N LEU A 706 13.59 -11.57 24.05
CA LEU A 706 12.19 -11.49 24.46
C LEU A 706 11.52 -12.85 24.28
N LEU A 707 11.02 -13.45 25.37
CA LEU A 707 10.32 -14.72 25.35
C LEU A 707 8.82 -14.50 25.08
N CYS A 708 8.48 -14.77 23.82
CA CYS A 708 7.16 -14.95 23.22
C CYS A 708 6.37 -16.12 23.82
N ILE A 709 5.22 -15.96 24.50
CA ILE A 709 4.35 -17.09 24.86
C ILE A 709 2.85 -16.78 24.67
N ALA A 710 2.12 -17.70 24.05
CA ALA A 710 0.66 -17.68 23.92
C ALA A 710 0.05 -19.08 24.04
N ASN A 711 -0.98 -19.21 24.88
CA ASN A 711 -1.89 -20.36 24.87
C ASN A 711 -3.01 -20.10 23.85
N LEU A 712 -3.20 -20.99 22.88
CA LEU A 712 -4.26 -20.88 21.87
C LEU A 712 -5.58 -21.56 22.29
N SER A 713 -5.57 -22.35 23.36
CA SER A 713 -6.73 -23.12 23.82
C SER A 713 -7.63 -22.34 24.79
N ASP A 714 -8.87 -22.80 24.91
CA ASP A 714 -9.89 -22.34 25.85
C ASP A 714 -9.82 -23.04 27.21
N TYR A 715 -8.72 -23.75 27.51
CA TYR A 715 -8.51 -24.46 28.78
C TYR A 715 -7.07 -24.26 29.33
N GLU A 716 -6.88 -24.57 30.61
CA GLU A 716 -5.56 -24.44 31.27
C GLU A 716 -4.56 -25.47 30.73
N LEU A 717 -3.32 -25.03 30.49
CA LEU A 717 -2.24 -25.87 29.97
C LEU A 717 -0.91 -25.61 30.70
N ASP A 718 -0.24 -26.69 31.11
CA ASP A 718 1.15 -26.62 31.53
C ASP A 718 2.07 -26.71 30.28
N MET A 719 2.77 -25.61 29.97
CA MET A 719 3.87 -25.57 29.00
C MET A 719 5.11 -26.21 29.63
N VAL A 720 5.77 -27.13 28.93
CA VAL A 720 7.03 -27.75 29.40
C VAL A 720 8.13 -27.48 28.38
N THR A 721 9.21 -26.80 28.79
CA THR A 721 10.32 -26.45 27.90
C THR A 721 11.68 -26.89 28.45
N PRO A 722 12.62 -27.40 27.63
CA PRO A 722 13.94 -27.85 28.10
C PRO A 722 14.76 -26.72 28.72
N THR A 723 15.41 -26.97 29.87
CA THR A 723 16.17 -25.93 30.60
C THR A 723 17.29 -25.30 29.78
N TRP A 724 17.92 -26.07 28.90
CA TRP A 724 19.00 -25.60 28.02
C TRP A 724 18.52 -24.58 26.98
N GLN A 725 17.25 -24.66 26.54
CA GLN A 725 16.74 -23.84 25.45
C GLN A 725 16.49 -22.40 25.92
N LEU A 726 15.90 -22.22 27.11
CA LEU A 726 15.83 -20.89 27.75
C LEU A 726 17.21 -20.48 28.28
N GLY A 727 17.98 -21.41 28.84
CA GLY A 727 19.30 -21.13 29.43
C GLY A 727 20.32 -20.55 28.42
N ALA A 728 20.20 -20.87 27.13
CA ALA A 728 21.02 -20.32 26.06
C ALA A 728 20.81 -18.81 25.82
N TYR A 729 19.66 -18.26 26.19
CA TYR A 729 19.33 -16.84 26.01
C TYR A 729 19.26 -16.06 27.34
N PHE A 730 18.84 -16.73 28.42
CA PHE A 730 18.55 -16.09 29.72
C PHE A 730 19.53 -16.49 30.85
N GLY A 731 20.45 -17.44 30.59
CA GLY A 731 21.46 -17.91 31.55
C GLY A 731 21.08 -19.23 32.25
N ALA A 732 22.11 -20.00 32.62
CA ALA A 732 21.96 -21.41 33.02
C ALA A 732 21.72 -21.67 34.53
N ASN A 733 21.80 -20.66 35.40
CA ASN A 733 21.80 -20.87 36.86
C ASN A 733 20.40 -20.73 37.47
N THR A 734 19.87 -21.86 37.97
CA THR A 734 18.80 -21.96 38.99
C THR A 734 17.51 -21.16 38.73
N ALA A 735 16.92 -21.27 37.54
CA ALA A 735 15.65 -20.62 37.23
C ALA A 735 14.40 -21.39 37.75
N THR A 736 14.34 -21.63 39.07
CA THR A 736 13.05 -21.70 39.78
C THR A 736 12.39 -20.32 39.85
N ASP A 737 13.19 -19.26 39.72
CA ASP A 737 12.76 -17.87 39.60
C ASP A 737 13.50 -17.23 38.41
N LEU A 738 13.13 -17.61 37.19
CA LEU A 738 13.58 -16.93 35.96
C LEU A 738 13.05 -15.48 36.03
N PRO A 739 13.90 -14.45 36.24
CA PRO A 739 13.42 -13.13 36.66
C PRO A 739 13.03 -12.32 35.42
N CYS A 740 11.86 -12.65 34.87
CA CYS A 740 11.31 -11.99 33.70
C CYS A 740 10.19 -11.01 34.05
N ARG A 741 10.20 -9.86 33.38
CA ARG A 741 9.13 -8.85 33.41
C ARG A 741 8.13 -9.13 32.28
N ASP A 742 6.84 -9.13 32.60
CA ASP A 742 5.75 -9.17 31.60
C ASP A 742 5.49 -7.77 31.04
N LEU A 743 6.00 -7.54 29.82
CA LEU A 743 5.94 -6.24 29.14
C LEU A 743 4.51 -5.82 28.75
N LEU A 744 3.53 -6.74 28.78
CA LEU A 744 2.12 -6.41 28.50
C LEU A 744 1.39 -5.78 29.69
N VAL A 745 1.99 -5.81 30.90
CA VAL A 745 1.41 -5.25 32.14
C VAL A 745 2.29 -4.26 32.89
N ASP A 746 3.61 -4.24 32.67
CA ASP A 746 4.52 -3.26 33.28
C ASP A 746 4.96 -2.18 32.27
N PRO A 747 4.26 -1.03 32.18
CA PRO A 747 4.56 0.03 31.23
C PRO A 747 5.65 1.02 31.69
N ARG A 748 6.27 0.86 32.87
CA ARG A 748 7.24 1.83 33.41
C ARG A 748 8.37 1.16 34.15
N GLY A 749 9.60 1.32 33.65
CA GLY A 749 10.83 0.75 34.22
C GLY A 749 11.23 1.32 35.60
N GLN A 750 10.42 1.09 36.62
CA GLN A 750 10.86 1.08 38.01
C GLN A 750 11.32 -0.34 38.37
N PRO A 751 12.42 -0.51 39.13
CA PRO A 751 12.72 -1.79 39.75
C PRO A 751 11.59 -2.17 40.72
N ALA A 752 11.42 -3.47 40.97
CA ALA A 752 10.32 -4.01 41.79
C ALA A 752 10.43 -3.63 43.29
N HIS A 753 10.10 -2.39 43.62
CA HIS A 753 10.05 -1.83 44.97
C HIS A 753 8.62 -1.39 45.31
N SER A 754 7.75 -2.40 45.39
CA SER A 754 6.57 -2.48 46.26
C SER A 754 5.90 -1.16 46.69
N SER A 755 4.81 -0.81 46.01
CA SER A 755 3.71 -0.03 46.63
C SER A 755 2.34 -0.56 46.18
N ASP A 756 2.12 -0.72 44.88
CA ASP A 756 0.94 -1.39 44.32
C ASP A 756 1.18 -2.91 44.21
N GLY A 757 0.67 -3.67 45.18
CA GLY A 757 0.97 -5.08 45.42
C GLY A 757 0.31 -6.11 44.47
N ALA A 758 0.56 -6.00 43.17
CA ALA A 758 0.19 -7.04 42.19
C ALA A 758 1.31 -8.10 42.05
N THR A 759 1.50 -8.94 43.08
CA THR A 759 2.37 -10.12 42.95
C THR A 759 1.81 -11.03 41.84
N PRO A 760 2.61 -11.46 40.83
CA PRO A 760 2.12 -12.39 39.82
C PRO A 760 1.64 -13.67 40.49
N ALA A 761 0.48 -14.16 40.07
CA ALA A 761 -0.19 -15.29 40.70
C ALA A 761 0.73 -16.52 40.76
N PRO A 762 0.59 -17.41 41.76
CA PRO A 762 1.51 -18.55 41.95
C PRO A 762 1.68 -19.45 40.72
N ASP A 763 0.70 -19.48 39.83
CA ASP A 763 0.67 -20.26 38.59
C ASP A 763 1.30 -19.54 37.38
N GLU A 764 1.42 -18.22 37.38
CA GLU A 764 2.07 -17.45 36.31
C GLU A 764 3.61 -17.41 36.41
N ARG A 765 4.23 -18.44 37.01
CA ARG A 765 5.69 -18.55 37.16
C ARG A 765 6.20 -19.87 36.60
N PHE A 766 7.38 -19.83 35.99
CA PHE A 766 8.13 -21.03 35.67
C PHE A 766 8.53 -21.78 36.95
N ARG A 767 8.28 -23.09 36.97
CA ARG A 767 8.66 -24.03 38.04
C ARG A 767 9.64 -25.03 37.44
N LEU A 768 10.77 -25.30 38.10
CA LEU A 768 11.71 -26.32 37.64
C LEU A 768 11.17 -27.72 37.99
N GLN A 769 11.01 -28.59 36.98
CA GLN A 769 10.58 -29.98 37.16
C GLN A 769 11.50 -30.92 36.37
N GLY A 770 12.43 -31.57 37.07
CA GLY A 770 13.46 -32.39 36.44
C GLY A 770 14.42 -31.54 35.60
N THR A 771 14.49 -31.80 34.30
CA THR A 771 15.32 -31.08 33.32
C THR A 771 14.53 -30.09 32.44
N GLY A 772 13.29 -29.77 32.82
CA GLY A 772 12.44 -28.80 32.13
C GLY A 772 11.92 -27.70 33.05
N TYR A 773 11.65 -26.53 32.49
CA TYR A 773 10.85 -25.49 33.12
C TYR A 773 9.38 -25.68 32.74
N VAL A 774 8.49 -25.55 33.71
CA VAL A 774 7.04 -25.73 33.57
C VAL A 774 6.33 -24.41 33.90
N LEU A 775 5.53 -23.88 32.97
CA LEU A 775 4.70 -22.69 33.19
C LEU A 775 3.23 -23.03 32.96
N ARG A 776 2.37 -22.67 33.91
CA ARG A 776 0.94 -22.87 33.82
C ARG A 776 0.28 -21.68 33.12
N LEU A 777 -0.26 -21.94 31.94
CA LEU A 777 -0.92 -20.95 31.11
C LEU A 777 -2.45 -21.04 31.27
N GLN A 778 -3.05 -19.91 31.62
CA GLN A 778 -4.51 -19.77 31.65
C GLN A 778 -5.12 -19.86 30.23
N PRO A 779 -6.43 -20.12 30.10
CA PRO A 779 -7.13 -20.10 28.81
C PRO A 779 -6.89 -18.81 28.03
N LEU A 780 -6.48 -18.94 26.77
CA LEU A 780 -6.20 -17.82 25.85
C LEU A 780 -5.19 -16.78 26.39
N ALA A 781 -4.30 -17.19 27.31
CA ALA A 781 -3.32 -16.32 27.94
C ALA A 781 -2.16 -15.94 27.01
N ILE A 782 -1.59 -14.76 27.25
CA ILE A 782 -0.49 -14.16 26.50
C ILE A 782 0.53 -13.64 27.51
N HIS A 783 1.82 -13.92 27.29
CA HIS A 783 2.93 -13.39 28.08
C HIS A 783 4.05 -12.92 27.14
N LEU A 784 4.65 -11.76 27.44
CA LEU A 784 5.82 -11.24 26.72
C LEU A 784 6.91 -10.91 27.73
N LEU A 785 7.92 -11.77 27.80
CA LEU A 785 8.83 -11.84 28.94
C LEU A 785 10.24 -11.36 28.60
N GLU A 786 10.74 -10.32 29.30
CA GLU A 786 12.11 -9.80 29.16
C GLU A 786 12.92 -9.99 30.45
N GLN A 787 14.23 -10.27 30.33
CA GLN A 787 15.14 -10.44 31.46
C GLN A 787 15.39 -9.15 32.26
N ILE A 788 15.07 -9.20 33.55
CA ILE A 788 15.35 -8.14 34.53
C ILE A 788 16.86 -8.06 34.81
N GLU A 789 17.38 -6.84 35.00
CA GLU A 789 18.75 -6.62 35.47
C GLU A 789 18.95 -7.08 36.92
N SER A 790 19.91 -7.97 37.15
CA SER A 790 20.32 -8.40 38.49
C SER A 790 21.17 -7.32 39.17
N GLY A 791 20.50 -6.44 39.92
CA GLY A 791 21.16 -5.42 40.73
C GLY A 791 22.14 -6.02 41.75
N HIS A 792 23.44 -5.82 41.50
CA HIS A 792 24.58 -6.12 42.39
C HIS A 792 24.81 -7.60 42.77
N CYS A 793 25.64 -8.28 41.95
CA CYS A 793 26.57 -9.31 42.43
C CYS A 793 28.00 -8.94 41.99
N ASN A 794 28.97 -8.99 42.90
CA ASN A 794 30.30 -8.40 42.66
C ASN A 794 31.18 -9.24 41.70
N GLY A 795 31.60 -8.59 40.62
CA GLY A 795 32.90 -8.73 39.94
C GLY A 795 33.53 -10.11 39.74
N ARG A 796 33.54 -10.56 38.47
CA ARG A 796 34.78 -10.96 37.77
C ARG A 796 34.57 -11.05 36.26
N ASP A 797 35.63 -10.75 35.52
CA ASP A 797 35.68 -10.77 34.07
C ASP A 797 35.71 -12.20 33.51
N SER A 798 34.85 -12.49 32.53
CA SER A 798 35.19 -13.27 31.33
C SER A 798 33.98 -13.44 30.41
N ILE A 799 34.04 -12.88 29.20
CA ILE A 799 33.18 -13.30 28.08
C ILE A 799 33.97 -14.35 27.28
N PRO A 800 33.52 -15.61 27.18
CA PRO A 800 34.08 -16.56 26.23
C PRO A 800 33.70 -16.12 24.81
N GLN A 801 34.67 -15.92 23.93
CA GLN A 801 34.39 -15.78 22.51
C GLN A 801 33.89 -17.11 21.95
N ALA A 802 32.85 -17.06 21.11
CA ALA A 802 32.29 -18.25 20.48
C ALA A 802 33.22 -18.83 19.39
N ALA A 803 33.04 -20.12 19.11
CA ALA A 803 33.59 -20.86 17.99
C ALA A 803 32.46 -21.63 17.28
#